data_AF-A0A9E3FFS0-F1
#
_entry.id   AF-A0A9E3FFS0-F1
#
_cell.length_a   1.000
_cell.length_b   1.000
_cell.length_c   1.000
_cell.angle_alpha   90.00
_cell.angle_beta   90.00
_cell.angle_gamma   90.00
#
_symmetry.space_group_name_H-M   'P 1'
#
loop_
_entity.id
_entity.type
_entity.pdbx_description
1 polymer ?
#
loop_
_entity_poly.entity_id
_entity_poly.type
_entity_poly.pdbx_seq_one_letter_code
_entity_poly.pdbx_strand_id
1 'polypeptide(L)'
;MWPERGEALSRTIEAEAALADLYADALNQWVTSANHAVLVASSAPPNTQAVDQTGQVWDQLASGLILAGLSSLWAISLMEALEGLGIPLPDLPEDQSKTWVDAKVLRAITTTSDVTRERVLEAVARVDHDDRLREAREDFVARTRPAVAATPAIIREKVAAAVRDIPRADEPTVEVVIVRQREAAASVLSAGSPALRDVARYQGYQAAGVQNAAVIHAARQSEDADLQKTWIATIDGKTRDTHFAADGQRTPLDGSFTVGRASLRFPGDPDGPPEEVRNCRCRVGVLAADEELPDEVDRHTERLGGRDSTARNRQGSQADEIARREREGVVRARDDEDGVGHTGTPAVRTAAGGWTAPSEQEHDMPKPSDLLNRTTFVPEQTTSLADTQATEGETYRTFSDQPIAFVGIETSDGRMLAADIALTFRTFPLPLMWVKQTGYGHEDAFTVGVLESAAVVGDQVQASGYLLNTAEADEAAGLLGHGVTGPSVDLAATEWKLCDEDGKEITEEDWWDMPMDAHVIQTITAAELIGTTLVATPAFGDTKLELNAERETRAAALVASAADAFQPRVYSAELFADPGLTEPTELQIDTETGRVFGHLACFGACHRSVQSQCVIAPRSPSSYAMFHTSPAVRLDNGTRLPVGRLTVGTGHAPDSLRPGPALAHYDNTGACWALVRAGEDSHGIWVSGVVAPWATPEQVEQALAAPLSGDWRDFGQGLDLIAALNVNTPGFVVRGRDGSNGRPAALVASIGPAPAAKKRSAPITADALESIVEAAVRKATLSIQRQAAAEDLLEVARTKVGPAPEPPTREEETAALLARAGSL
;
A
#
# COMPACT_ATOMS: atom_id res chain seq x y z
N MET A 1 12.08 -2.20 -27.88
CA MET A 1 10.91 -2.37 -27.00
C MET A 1 11.15 -1.57 -25.73
N TRP A 2 10.36 -0.53 -25.52
CA TRP A 2 10.34 0.26 -24.30
C TRP A 2 8.95 0.14 -23.67
N PRO A 3 8.82 -0.05 -22.35
CA PRO A 3 7.50 -0.15 -21.74
C PRO A 3 6.68 1.13 -21.93
N GLU A 4 5.40 1.01 -22.31
CA GLU A 4 4.52 2.17 -22.42
C GLU A 4 4.14 2.74 -21.04
N ARG A 5 3.61 3.97 -21.02
CA ARG A 5 3.19 4.65 -19.79
C ARG A 5 2.16 3.80 -19.02
N GLY A 6 2.47 3.48 -17.77
CA GLY A 6 1.60 2.69 -16.87
C GLY A 6 1.54 1.18 -17.14
N GLU A 7 1.89 0.73 -18.34
CA GLU A 7 1.78 -0.66 -18.78
C GLU A 7 2.66 -1.61 -17.95
N ALA A 8 3.95 -1.32 -17.84
CA ALA A 8 4.87 -2.19 -17.10
C ALA A 8 4.50 -2.33 -15.61
N LEU A 9 3.85 -1.32 -15.03
CA LEU A 9 3.65 -1.24 -13.59
C LEU A 9 2.40 -1.98 -13.16
N SER A 10 1.33 -1.81 -13.93
CA SER A 10 0.12 -2.63 -13.82
C SER A 10 0.49 -4.09 -13.99
N ARG A 11 1.22 -4.45 -15.05
CA ARG A 11 1.63 -5.84 -15.31
C ARG A 11 2.48 -6.45 -14.17
N THR A 12 3.39 -5.68 -13.56
CA THR A 12 4.15 -6.20 -12.42
C THR A 12 3.26 -6.38 -11.19
N ILE A 13 2.36 -5.44 -10.88
CA ILE A 13 1.42 -5.56 -9.74
C ILE A 13 0.50 -6.78 -9.91
N GLU A 14 -0.03 -6.98 -11.11
CA GLU A 14 -0.92 -8.09 -11.42
C GLU A 14 -0.22 -9.45 -11.26
N ALA A 15 1.06 -9.53 -11.70
CA ALA A 15 1.91 -10.70 -11.51
C ALA A 15 2.32 -10.90 -10.04
N GLU A 16 2.63 -9.85 -9.29
CA GLU A 16 2.89 -9.90 -7.83
C GLU A 16 1.67 -10.46 -7.09
N ALA A 17 0.47 -10.01 -7.45
CA ALA A 17 -0.78 -10.47 -6.87
C ALA A 17 -1.03 -11.96 -7.19
N ALA A 18 -0.82 -12.39 -8.44
CA ALA A 18 -0.94 -13.80 -8.83
C ALA A 18 0.01 -14.69 -8.02
N LEU A 19 1.28 -14.28 -7.88
CA LEU A 19 2.26 -15.02 -7.10
C LEU A 19 1.91 -15.03 -5.61
N ALA A 20 1.48 -13.90 -5.05
CA ALA A 20 1.04 -13.83 -3.65
C ALA A 20 -0.13 -14.79 -3.37
N ASP A 21 -1.11 -14.88 -4.28
CA ASP A 21 -2.22 -15.84 -4.18
C ASP A 21 -1.72 -17.29 -4.22
N LEU A 22 -0.75 -17.61 -5.10
CA LEU A 22 -0.17 -18.95 -5.19
C LEU A 22 0.66 -19.32 -3.97
N TYR A 23 1.42 -18.38 -3.41
CA TYR A 23 2.12 -18.57 -2.14
C TYR A 23 1.14 -18.76 -0.99
N ALA A 24 0.04 -18.00 -0.94
CA ALA A 24 -0.98 -18.15 0.08
C ALA A 24 -1.65 -19.52 0.00
N ASP A 25 -2.02 -19.97 -1.21
CA ASP A 25 -2.60 -21.31 -1.43
C ASP A 25 -1.62 -22.43 -1.06
N ALA A 26 -0.34 -22.31 -1.41
CA ALA A 26 0.70 -23.28 -1.04
C ALA A 26 0.91 -23.31 0.48
N LEU A 27 1.05 -22.15 1.13
CA LEU A 27 1.23 -22.03 2.57
C LEU A 27 0.03 -22.58 3.35
N ASN A 28 -1.19 -22.24 2.94
CA ASN A 28 -2.41 -22.72 3.60
C ASN A 28 -2.57 -24.25 3.52
N GLN A 29 -2.12 -24.87 2.43
CA GLN A 29 -2.11 -26.33 2.30
C GLN A 29 -0.98 -26.96 3.13
N TRP A 30 0.23 -26.40 3.02
CA TRP A 30 1.41 -26.88 3.73
C TRP A 30 1.28 -26.79 5.25
N VAL A 31 0.67 -25.71 5.75
CA VAL A 31 0.61 -25.41 7.19
C VAL A 31 -0.15 -26.47 7.98
N THR A 32 -1.05 -27.23 7.34
CA THR A 32 -1.72 -28.37 7.98
C THR A 32 -0.70 -29.43 8.42
N SER A 33 0.28 -29.73 7.56
CA SER A 33 1.36 -30.68 7.87
C SER A 33 2.36 -30.09 8.87
N ALA A 34 2.72 -28.81 8.71
CA ALA A 34 3.62 -28.11 9.62
C ALA A 34 3.04 -28.01 11.04
N ASN A 35 1.76 -27.68 11.17
CA ASN A 35 1.06 -27.61 12.45
C ASN A 35 1.04 -28.98 13.15
N HIS A 36 0.74 -30.04 12.40
CA HIS A 36 0.78 -31.40 12.94
C HIS A 36 2.19 -31.76 13.43
N ALA A 37 3.23 -31.45 12.67
CA ALA A 37 4.64 -31.73 13.03
C ALA A 37 5.13 -30.92 14.25
N VAL A 38 4.72 -29.65 14.37
CA VAL A 38 5.15 -28.78 15.48
C VAL A 38 4.41 -29.13 16.78
N LEU A 39 3.15 -29.59 16.69
CA LEU A 39 2.26 -29.81 17.85
C LEU A 39 2.02 -31.29 18.21
N VAL A 40 2.82 -32.23 17.67
CA VAL A 40 2.63 -33.71 17.76
C VAL A 40 2.23 -34.24 19.14
N ALA A 41 2.93 -33.85 20.20
CA ALA A 41 2.65 -34.32 21.56
C ALA A 41 1.84 -33.29 22.33
N SER A 42 0.63 -33.64 22.81
CA SER A 42 -0.31 -32.71 23.45
C SER A 42 0.19 -32.09 24.77
N SER A 43 1.12 -32.75 25.46
CA SER A 43 1.66 -32.34 26.77
C SER A 43 3.09 -31.77 26.72
N ALA A 44 3.68 -31.59 25.53
CA ALA A 44 5.03 -31.07 25.36
C ALA A 44 5.03 -29.66 24.74
N PRO A 45 6.09 -28.86 25.00
CA PRO A 45 6.33 -27.60 24.28
C PRO A 45 6.35 -27.83 22.75
N PRO A 46 5.91 -26.84 21.94
CA PRO A 46 5.94 -26.94 20.49
C PRO A 46 7.39 -27.11 19.99
N ASN A 47 7.62 -28.10 19.13
CA ASN A 47 8.93 -28.31 18.51
C ASN A 47 9.01 -27.51 17.22
N THR A 48 9.53 -26.28 17.29
CA THR A 48 9.59 -25.38 16.12
C THR A 48 10.50 -25.92 15.02
N GLN A 49 11.54 -26.69 15.36
CA GLN A 49 12.44 -27.32 14.37
C GLN A 49 11.75 -28.43 13.57
N ALA A 50 10.61 -28.95 14.03
CA ALA A 50 9.85 -29.97 13.29
C ALA A 50 9.27 -29.46 11.97
N VAL A 51 9.23 -28.13 11.75
CA VAL A 51 8.90 -27.53 10.45
C VAL A 51 9.80 -28.09 9.35
N ASP A 52 11.09 -28.33 9.61
CA ASP A 52 12.05 -28.81 8.61
C ASP A 52 11.73 -30.22 8.10
N GLN A 53 10.99 -31.01 8.89
CA GLN A 53 10.55 -32.36 8.51
C GLN A 53 9.44 -32.32 7.44
N THR A 54 8.84 -31.14 7.20
CA THR A 54 7.76 -30.95 6.23
C THR A 54 8.23 -30.40 4.87
N GLY A 55 9.55 -30.31 4.67
CA GLY A 55 10.15 -29.79 3.43
C GLY A 55 9.65 -30.50 2.16
N GLN A 56 9.50 -31.83 2.20
CA GLN A 56 8.99 -32.58 1.03
C GLN A 56 7.57 -32.16 0.61
N VAL A 57 6.69 -31.87 1.59
CA VAL A 57 5.33 -31.41 1.31
C VAL A 57 5.36 -29.99 0.72
N TRP A 58 6.24 -29.14 1.26
CA TRP A 58 6.46 -27.80 0.72
C TRP A 58 6.96 -27.87 -0.72
N ASP A 59 7.98 -28.68 -1.01
CA ASP A 59 8.58 -28.78 -2.34
C ASP A 59 7.58 -29.22 -3.42
N GLN A 60 6.67 -30.13 -3.07
CA GLN A 60 5.58 -30.56 -3.96
C GLN A 60 4.61 -29.41 -4.27
N LEU A 61 4.14 -28.71 -3.22
CA LEU A 61 3.22 -27.58 -3.37
C LEU A 61 3.87 -26.39 -4.10
N ALA A 62 5.10 -26.07 -3.73
CA ALA A 62 5.89 -25.01 -4.34
C ALA A 62 6.16 -25.30 -5.82
N SER A 63 6.49 -26.55 -6.17
CA SER A 63 6.69 -26.92 -7.58
C SER A 63 5.40 -26.83 -8.39
N GLY A 64 4.28 -27.35 -7.85
CA GLY A 64 3.00 -27.39 -8.56
C GLY A 64 2.27 -26.04 -8.65
N LEU A 65 2.53 -25.11 -7.74
CA LEU A 65 1.85 -23.81 -7.68
C LEU A 65 2.78 -22.64 -7.97
N ILE A 66 3.83 -22.46 -7.16
CA ILE A 66 4.67 -21.26 -7.20
C ILE A 66 5.61 -21.29 -8.42
N LEU A 67 6.39 -22.36 -8.58
CA LEU A 67 7.30 -22.50 -9.71
C LEU A 67 6.55 -22.64 -11.03
N ALA A 68 5.39 -23.32 -11.03
CA ALA A 68 4.49 -23.39 -12.18
C ALA A 68 3.89 -22.01 -12.53
N GLY A 69 3.58 -21.18 -11.52
CA GLY A 69 3.14 -19.80 -11.69
C GLY A 69 4.24 -18.91 -12.28
N LEU A 70 5.45 -18.96 -11.72
CA LEU A 70 6.62 -18.27 -12.27
C LEU A 70 6.90 -18.71 -13.71
N SER A 71 6.85 -20.00 -13.99
CA SER A 71 7.01 -20.57 -15.34
C SER A 71 5.96 -20.03 -16.32
N SER A 72 4.68 -19.97 -15.90
CA SER A 72 3.60 -19.44 -16.73
C SER A 72 3.74 -17.94 -16.98
N LEU A 73 4.06 -17.16 -15.95
CA LEU A 73 4.30 -15.71 -16.06
C LEU A 73 5.50 -15.41 -16.96
N TRP A 74 6.57 -16.19 -16.86
CA TRP A 74 7.73 -16.07 -17.75
C TRP A 74 7.32 -16.27 -19.22
N ALA A 75 6.53 -17.31 -19.51
CA ALA A 75 6.07 -17.60 -20.86
C ALA A 75 5.19 -16.48 -21.43
N ILE A 76 4.25 -15.95 -20.63
CA ILE A 76 3.39 -14.83 -21.03
C ILE A 76 4.23 -13.59 -21.32
N SER A 77 5.12 -13.22 -20.41
CA SER A 77 5.99 -12.05 -20.58
C SER A 77 6.95 -12.19 -21.76
N LEU A 78 7.38 -13.42 -22.08
CA LEU A 78 8.17 -13.69 -23.27
C LEU A 78 7.36 -13.41 -24.55
N MET A 79 6.14 -13.94 -24.65
CA MET A 79 5.29 -13.72 -25.83
C MET A 79 5.00 -12.24 -26.05
N GLU A 80 4.66 -11.53 -24.97
CA GLU A 80 4.43 -10.08 -25.00
C GLU A 80 5.69 -9.31 -25.44
N ALA A 81 6.87 -9.73 -24.98
CA ALA A 81 8.12 -9.11 -25.35
C ALA A 81 8.51 -9.37 -26.81
N LEU A 82 8.27 -10.58 -27.32
CA LEU A 82 8.48 -10.89 -28.73
C LEU A 82 7.56 -10.04 -29.62
N GLU A 83 6.27 -9.96 -29.30
CA GLU A 83 5.30 -9.09 -30.00
C GLU A 83 5.73 -7.62 -29.95
N GLY A 84 6.11 -7.11 -28.76
CA GLY A 84 6.56 -5.73 -28.58
C GLY A 84 7.90 -5.39 -29.25
N LEU A 85 8.71 -6.40 -29.57
CA LEU A 85 9.93 -6.26 -30.37
C LEU A 85 9.69 -6.48 -31.88
N GLY A 86 8.47 -6.84 -32.29
CA GLY A 86 8.17 -7.21 -33.66
C GLY A 86 8.80 -8.54 -34.11
N ILE A 87 9.25 -9.36 -33.15
CA ILE A 87 9.83 -10.68 -33.41
C ILE A 87 8.68 -11.68 -33.60
N PRO A 88 8.67 -12.47 -34.69
CA PRO A 88 7.63 -13.48 -34.91
C PRO A 88 7.52 -14.45 -33.72
N LEU A 89 6.29 -14.72 -33.29
CA LEU A 89 6.04 -15.70 -32.24
C LEU A 89 6.42 -17.12 -32.73
N PRO A 90 7.00 -17.97 -31.85
CA PRO A 90 7.23 -19.38 -32.14
C PRO A 90 5.92 -20.07 -32.53
N ASP A 91 5.96 -21.02 -33.46
CA ASP A 91 4.76 -21.70 -33.95
C ASP A 91 3.94 -22.32 -32.80
N LEU A 92 2.62 -22.15 -32.87
CA LEU A 92 1.72 -22.82 -31.93
C LEU A 92 1.56 -24.27 -32.39
N PRO A 93 1.83 -25.28 -31.54
CA PRO A 93 1.69 -26.67 -31.94
C PRO A 93 0.23 -27.00 -32.30
N GLU A 94 0.03 -27.80 -33.34
CA GLU A 94 -1.30 -28.30 -33.74
C GLU A 94 -1.94 -29.14 -32.63
N ASP A 95 -1.13 -29.91 -31.89
CA ASP A 95 -1.55 -30.72 -30.75
C ASP A 95 -1.16 -30.06 -29.42
N GLN A 96 -2.11 -29.31 -28.85
CA GLN A 96 -1.97 -28.66 -27.53
C GLN A 96 -2.37 -29.59 -26.38
N SER A 97 -2.76 -30.84 -26.64
CA SER A 97 -3.28 -31.75 -25.60
C SER A 97 -2.27 -32.10 -24.51
N LYS A 98 -0.98 -31.86 -24.77
CA LYS A 98 0.12 -32.09 -23.83
C LYS A 98 0.47 -30.88 -22.98
N THR A 99 -0.01 -29.69 -23.33
CA THR A 99 0.19 -28.48 -22.55
C THR A 99 -0.75 -28.50 -21.36
N TRP A 100 -0.19 -28.52 -20.15
CA TRP A 100 -0.97 -28.54 -18.92
C TRP A 100 -0.49 -27.47 -17.95
N VAL A 101 -1.44 -26.64 -17.50
CA VAL A 101 -1.24 -25.65 -16.44
C VAL A 101 -2.27 -25.93 -15.35
N ASP A 102 -1.82 -25.98 -14.09
CA ASP A 102 -2.70 -26.21 -12.95
C ASP A 102 -3.84 -25.18 -12.90
N ALA A 103 -5.06 -25.63 -12.58
CA ALA A 103 -6.22 -24.77 -12.55
C ALA A 103 -6.11 -23.62 -11.53
N LYS A 104 -5.37 -23.81 -10.42
CA LYS A 104 -5.09 -22.76 -9.44
C LYS A 104 -4.12 -21.73 -9.99
N VAL A 105 -3.11 -22.15 -10.77
CA VAL A 105 -2.18 -21.25 -11.46
C VAL A 105 -2.91 -20.41 -12.50
N LEU A 106 -3.72 -21.04 -13.36
CA LEU A 106 -4.56 -20.34 -14.32
C LEU A 106 -5.47 -19.34 -13.60
N ARG A 107 -6.19 -19.79 -12.56
CA ARG A 107 -7.08 -18.93 -11.80
C ARG A 107 -6.34 -17.74 -11.19
N ALA A 108 -5.18 -17.94 -10.56
CA ALA A 108 -4.42 -16.87 -9.95
C ALA A 108 -4.06 -15.79 -10.98
N ILE A 109 -3.49 -16.19 -12.12
CA ILE A 109 -3.09 -15.27 -13.19
C ILE A 109 -4.31 -14.56 -13.79
N THR A 110 -5.37 -15.29 -14.16
CA THR A 110 -6.55 -14.71 -14.84
C THR A 110 -7.46 -13.92 -13.91
N THR A 111 -7.30 -14.03 -12.58
CA THR A 111 -8.11 -13.27 -11.62
C THR A 111 -7.44 -11.94 -11.27
N THR A 112 -6.12 -11.85 -11.40
CA THR A 112 -5.35 -10.65 -11.05
C THR A 112 -4.95 -9.82 -12.27
N SER A 113 -5.13 -10.31 -13.49
CA SER A 113 -4.80 -9.61 -14.75
C SER A 113 -5.94 -9.68 -15.76
N ASP A 114 -5.80 -8.95 -16.88
CA ASP A 114 -6.67 -9.04 -18.05
C ASP A 114 -6.33 -10.21 -19.00
N VAL A 115 -5.26 -10.95 -18.70
CA VAL A 115 -4.81 -12.10 -19.48
C VAL A 115 -5.87 -13.21 -19.47
N THR A 116 -6.28 -13.65 -20.65
CA THR A 116 -7.27 -14.73 -20.80
C THR A 116 -6.65 -16.10 -20.54
N ARG A 117 -7.50 -17.07 -20.17
CA ARG A 117 -7.07 -18.47 -19.98
C ARG A 117 -6.40 -19.03 -21.23
N GLU A 118 -6.98 -18.74 -22.40
CA GLU A 118 -6.49 -19.16 -23.70
C GLU A 118 -5.08 -18.61 -23.94
N ARG A 119 -4.86 -17.32 -23.65
CA ARG A 119 -3.55 -16.68 -23.82
C ARG A 119 -2.47 -17.28 -22.93
N VAL A 120 -2.79 -17.62 -21.68
CA VAL A 120 -1.84 -18.32 -20.79
C VAL A 120 -1.48 -19.69 -21.37
N LEU A 121 -2.47 -20.46 -21.80
CA LEU A 121 -2.25 -21.81 -22.33
C LEU A 121 -1.44 -21.77 -23.65
N GLU A 122 -1.73 -20.83 -24.54
CA GLU A 122 -0.98 -20.65 -25.79
C GLU A 122 0.47 -20.27 -25.52
N ALA A 123 0.73 -19.33 -24.60
CA ALA A 123 2.09 -18.92 -24.25
C ALA A 123 2.90 -20.09 -23.69
N VAL A 124 2.31 -20.87 -22.78
CA VAL A 124 2.95 -22.07 -22.23
C VAL A 124 3.17 -23.13 -23.31
N ALA A 125 2.19 -23.36 -24.20
CA ALA A 125 2.30 -24.32 -25.28
C ALA A 125 3.44 -23.98 -26.26
N ARG A 126 3.58 -22.71 -26.64
CA ARG A 126 4.67 -22.25 -27.52
C ARG A 126 6.04 -22.48 -26.87
N VAL A 127 6.19 -22.16 -25.59
CA VAL A 127 7.45 -22.39 -24.88
C VAL A 127 7.73 -23.88 -24.69
N ASP A 128 6.74 -24.69 -24.36
CA ASP A 128 6.92 -26.14 -24.16
C ASP A 128 7.31 -26.87 -25.44
N HIS A 129 6.92 -26.34 -26.62
CA HIS A 129 7.19 -26.95 -27.92
C HIS A 129 8.51 -26.50 -28.56
N ASP A 130 9.15 -25.46 -28.02
CA ASP A 130 10.46 -25.01 -28.44
C ASP A 130 11.52 -25.40 -27.40
N ASP A 131 12.43 -26.30 -27.77
CA ASP A 131 13.44 -26.83 -26.85
C ASP A 131 14.34 -25.76 -26.24
N ARG A 132 14.66 -24.69 -26.99
CA ARG A 132 15.54 -23.61 -26.51
C ARG A 132 14.80 -22.72 -25.52
N LEU A 133 13.54 -22.39 -25.81
CA LEU A 133 12.69 -21.62 -24.91
C LEU A 133 12.39 -22.38 -23.62
N ARG A 134 12.12 -23.67 -23.74
CA ARG A 134 11.89 -24.56 -22.61
C ARG A 134 13.12 -24.63 -21.70
N GLU A 135 14.31 -24.83 -22.27
CA GLU A 135 15.58 -24.84 -21.52
C GLU A 135 15.82 -23.50 -20.81
N ALA A 136 15.63 -22.37 -21.50
CA ALA A 136 15.81 -21.05 -20.91
C ALA A 136 14.86 -20.75 -19.74
N ARG A 137 13.59 -21.18 -19.87
CA ARG A 137 12.61 -21.08 -18.78
C ARG A 137 13.00 -21.97 -17.60
N GLU A 138 13.39 -23.21 -17.87
CA GLU A 138 13.83 -24.16 -16.85
C GLU A 138 15.05 -23.64 -16.09
N ASP A 139 16.02 -23.03 -16.77
CA ASP A 139 17.17 -22.36 -16.16
C ASP A 139 16.77 -21.21 -15.23
N PHE A 140 15.82 -20.38 -15.65
CA PHE A 140 15.29 -19.31 -14.79
C PHE A 140 14.58 -19.88 -13.54
N VAL A 141 13.72 -20.88 -13.73
CA VAL A 141 13.01 -21.56 -12.62
C VAL A 141 13.99 -22.26 -11.68
N ALA A 142 15.08 -22.83 -12.19
CA ALA A 142 16.12 -23.46 -11.39
C ALA A 142 16.83 -22.46 -10.46
N ARG A 143 17.12 -21.24 -10.95
CA ARG A 143 17.75 -20.18 -10.15
C ARG A 143 16.83 -19.60 -9.07
N THR A 144 15.52 -19.60 -9.29
CA THR A 144 14.53 -19.10 -8.30
C THR A 144 14.19 -20.15 -7.23
N ARG A 145 14.34 -21.44 -7.53
CA ARG A 145 13.99 -22.56 -6.63
C ARG A 145 14.56 -22.44 -5.21
N PRO A 146 15.84 -22.07 -4.97
CA PRO A 146 16.38 -21.94 -3.61
C PRO A 146 15.63 -20.91 -2.76
N ALA A 147 15.25 -19.77 -3.35
CA ALA A 147 14.50 -18.73 -2.65
C ALA A 147 13.09 -19.22 -2.26
N VAL A 148 12.40 -19.92 -3.16
CA VAL A 148 11.09 -20.52 -2.87
C VAL A 148 11.19 -21.59 -1.78
N ALA A 149 12.21 -22.44 -1.85
CA ALA A 149 12.47 -23.51 -0.88
C ALA A 149 12.80 -22.99 0.53
N ALA A 150 13.30 -21.75 0.65
CA ALA A 150 13.59 -21.13 1.95
C ALA A 150 12.34 -20.62 2.70
N THR A 151 11.17 -20.57 2.06
CA THR A 151 9.94 -20.00 2.66
C THR A 151 9.54 -20.66 3.99
N PRO A 152 9.57 -22.00 4.17
CA PRO A 152 9.27 -22.64 5.45
C PRO A 152 10.18 -22.19 6.60
N ALA A 153 11.45 -21.87 6.32
CA ALA A 153 12.39 -21.38 7.34
C ALA A 153 11.95 -20.03 7.91
N ILE A 154 11.39 -19.15 7.07
CA ILE A 154 10.81 -17.85 7.50
C ILE A 154 9.62 -18.09 8.43
N ILE A 155 8.76 -19.08 8.12
CA ILE A 155 7.64 -19.45 8.99
C ILE A 155 8.14 -20.03 10.31
N ARG A 156 9.15 -20.91 10.28
CA ARG A 156 9.80 -21.46 11.47
C ARG A 156 10.31 -20.37 12.40
N GLU A 157 10.98 -19.35 11.86
CA GLU A 157 11.47 -18.20 12.63
C GLU A 157 10.32 -17.41 13.27
N LYS A 158 9.23 -17.18 12.53
CA LYS A 158 8.02 -16.52 13.06
C LYS A 158 7.36 -17.33 14.17
N VAL A 159 7.26 -18.66 14.02
CA VAL A 159 6.76 -19.56 15.08
C VAL A 159 7.68 -19.52 16.30
N ALA A 160 9.00 -19.57 16.10
CA ALA A 160 9.97 -19.51 17.18
C ALA A 160 9.94 -18.17 17.93
N ALA A 161 9.71 -17.05 17.25
CA ALA A 161 9.47 -15.76 17.88
C ALA A 161 8.18 -15.79 18.71
N ALA A 162 7.05 -16.18 18.11
CA ALA A 162 5.76 -16.23 18.79
C ALA A 162 5.76 -17.10 20.06
N VAL A 163 6.49 -18.24 20.05
CA VAL A 163 6.63 -19.12 21.21
C VAL A 163 7.53 -18.51 22.29
N ARG A 164 8.58 -17.78 21.89
CA ARG A 164 9.56 -17.16 22.79
C ARG A 164 8.99 -15.95 23.52
N ASP A 165 8.12 -15.20 22.84
CA ASP A 165 7.52 -13.96 23.36
C ASP A 165 6.37 -14.20 24.35
N ILE A 166 6.01 -15.47 24.63
CA ILE A 166 5.05 -15.81 25.67
C ILE A 166 5.63 -15.44 27.06
N PRO A 167 4.98 -14.52 27.81
CA PRO A 167 5.45 -14.11 29.12
C PRO A 167 5.48 -15.29 30.08
N ARG A 168 6.60 -15.47 30.78
CA ARG A 168 6.69 -16.31 31.97
C ARG A 168 6.13 -15.50 33.12
N ALA A 169 4.87 -15.71 33.48
CA ALA A 169 4.31 -15.09 34.69
C ALA A 169 5.07 -15.56 35.95
N ASP A 170 4.84 -14.90 37.10
CA ASP A 170 5.58 -15.19 38.34
C ASP A 170 5.28 -16.58 38.92
N GLU A 171 4.08 -17.16 38.68
CA GLU A 171 3.76 -18.56 39.05
C GLU A 171 2.73 -19.27 38.10
N PRO A 172 2.95 -19.36 36.78
CA PRO A 172 2.18 -20.26 35.93
C PRO A 172 2.75 -21.68 36.10
N THR A 173 1.89 -22.68 36.26
CA THR A 173 2.34 -24.07 36.18
C THR A 173 2.98 -24.32 34.81
N VAL A 174 3.96 -25.24 34.75
CA VAL A 174 4.63 -25.63 33.49
C VAL A 174 3.60 -25.98 32.40
N GLU A 175 2.48 -26.58 32.80
CA GLU A 175 1.35 -26.92 31.93
C GLU A 175 0.69 -25.68 31.29
N VAL A 176 0.47 -24.60 32.04
CA VAL A 176 -0.11 -23.34 31.51
C VAL A 176 0.82 -22.66 30.51
N VAL A 177 2.13 -22.67 30.77
CA VAL A 177 3.14 -22.11 29.83
C VAL A 177 3.16 -22.92 28.53
N ILE A 178 3.14 -24.26 28.63
CA ILE A 178 3.10 -25.14 27.45
C ILE A 178 1.82 -24.88 26.64
N VAL A 179 0.66 -24.75 27.28
CA VAL A 179 -0.60 -24.45 26.58
C VAL A 179 -0.50 -23.14 25.80
N ARG A 180 -0.02 -22.06 26.43
CA ARG A 180 0.14 -20.75 25.76
C ARG A 180 1.14 -20.78 24.62
N GLN A 181 2.26 -21.49 24.78
CA GLN A 181 3.24 -21.68 23.70
C GLN A 181 2.63 -22.41 22.50
N ARG A 182 1.81 -23.42 22.76
CA ARG A 182 1.10 -24.16 21.72
C ARG A 182 0.05 -23.30 21.01
N GLU A 183 -0.69 -22.48 21.75
CA GLU A 183 -1.64 -21.50 21.19
C GLU A 183 -0.93 -20.46 20.29
N ALA A 184 0.20 -19.92 20.75
CA ALA A 184 1.04 -19.02 19.93
C ALA A 184 1.53 -19.70 18.65
N ALA A 185 2.09 -20.91 18.75
CA ALA A 185 2.54 -21.66 17.57
C ALA A 185 1.38 -21.94 16.61
N ALA A 186 0.22 -22.37 17.12
CA ALA A 186 -0.98 -22.61 16.33
C ALA A 186 -1.51 -21.33 15.66
N SER A 187 -1.41 -20.16 16.31
CA SER A 187 -1.86 -18.89 15.75
C SER A 187 -1.10 -18.51 14.47
N VAL A 188 0.20 -18.81 14.43
CA VAL A 188 1.04 -18.62 13.24
C VAL A 188 0.73 -19.70 12.20
N LEU A 189 0.63 -20.96 12.66
CA LEU A 189 0.42 -22.15 11.83
C LEU A 189 -1.06 -22.43 11.48
N SER A 190 -1.91 -21.41 11.52
CA SER A 190 -3.31 -21.50 11.09
C SER A 190 -3.45 -21.03 9.65
N ALA A 191 -4.23 -21.75 8.84
CA ALA A 191 -4.57 -21.31 7.49
C ALA A 191 -5.21 -19.92 7.52
N GLY A 192 -4.74 -19.03 6.66
CA GLY A 192 -5.19 -17.63 6.60
C GLY A 192 -4.65 -16.72 7.71
N SER A 193 -3.74 -17.19 8.56
CA SER A 193 -3.16 -16.35 9.61
C SER A 193 -2.49 -15.08 9.03
N PRO A 194 -2.47 -13.95 9.76
CA PRO A 194 -1.77 -12.75 9.31
C PRO A 194 -0.31 -13.02 8.94
N ALA A 195 0.38 -13.87 9.71
CA ALA A 195 1.76 -14.24 9.45
C ALA A 195 1.95 -14.95 8.09
N LEU A 196 1.06 -15.88 7.73
CA LEU A 196 1.09 -16.54 6.43
C LEU A 196 0.77 -15.57 5.29
N ARG A 197 -0.23 -14.70 5.47
CA ARG A 197 -0.61 -13.69 4.46
C ARG A 197 0.52 -12.70 4.19
N ASP A 198 1.20 -12.24 5.24
CA ASP A 198 2.35 -11.37 5.08
C ASP A 198 3.50 -12.05 4.34
N VAL A 199 3.84 -13.28 4.71
CA VAL A 199 4.89 -14.02 3.99
C VAL A 199 4.51 -14.26 2.53
N ALA A 200 3.26 -14.64 2.25
CA ALA A 200 2.78 -14.82 0.88
C ALA A 200 2.93 -13.54 0.05
N ARG A 201 2.52 -12.40 0.61
CA ARG A 201 2.65 -11.08 -0.03
C ARG A 201 4.11 -10.71 -0.29
N TYR A 202 5.00 -10.89 0.70
CA TYR A 202 6.41 -10.57 0.54
C TYR A 202 7.13 -11.46 -0.47
N GLN A 203 6.75 -12.74 -0.56
CA GLN A 203 7.32 -13.66 -1.54
C GLN A 203 6.81 -13.39 -2.97
N GLY A 204 5.66 -12.73 -3.13
CA GLY A 204 5.12 -12.31 -4.42
C GLY A 204 5.98 -11.30 -5.19
N TYR A 205 6.87 -10.57 -4.50
CA TYR A 205 7.76 -9.55 -5.10
C TYR A 205 8.84 -10.09 -6.07
N GLN A 206 8.81 -11.38 -6.39
CA GLN A 206 9.65 -12.01 -7.43
C GLN A 206 9.18 -11.68 -8.86
N ALA A 207 8.01 -11.07 -9.03
CA ALA A 207 7.39 -10.77 -10.33
C ALA A 207 8.28 -9.94 -11.28
N ALA A 208 8.99 -8.93 -10.76
CA ALA A 208 9.86 -8.11 -11.59
C ALA A 208 11.00 -8.93 -12.21
N GLY A 209 11.61 -9.83 -11.44
CA GLY A 209 12.70 -10.69 -11.91
C GLY A 209 12.27 -11.62 -13.04
N VAL A 210 11.07 -12.22 -12.95
CA VAL A 210 10.55 -13.09 -14.00
C VAL A 210 10.24 -12.33 -15.29
N GLN A 211 9.61 -11.16 -15.19
CA GLN A 211 9.27 -10.33 -16.36
C GLN A 211 10.52 -9.80 -17.05
N ASN A 212 11.50 -9.31 -16.29
CA ASN A 212 12.75 -8.77 -16.83
C ASN A 212 13.62 -9.85 -17.49
N ALA A 213 13.68 -11.04 -16.89
CA ALA A 213 14.38 -12.18 -17.49
C ALA A 213 13.75 -12.59 -18.84
N ALA A 214 12.42 -12.60 -18.93
CA ALA A 214 11.71 -12.92 -20.16
C ALA A 214 11.94 -11.87 -21.26
N VAL A 215 11.91 -10.58 -20.93
CA VAL A 215 12.19 -9.49 -21.89
C VAL A 215 13.60 -9.60 -22.48
N ILE A 216 14.62 -9.84 -21.64
CA ILE A 216 16.00 -10.02 -22.12
C ILE A 216 16.10 -11.26 -23.01
N HIS A 217 15.41 -12.35 -22.65
CA HIS A 217 15.41 -13.55 -23.46
C HIS A 217 14.76 -13.33 -24.83
N ALA A 218 13.62 -12.62 -24.89
CA ALA A 218 13.00 -12.24 -26.16
C ALA A 218 13.94 -11.40 -27.02
N ALA A 219 14.62 -10.41 -26.43
CA ALA A 219 15.57 -9.56 -27.14
C ALA A 219 16.71 -10.34 -27.79
N ARG A 220 17.19 -11.41 -27.15
CA ARG A 220 18.24 -12.29 -27.70
C ARG A 220 17.80 -13.08 -28.92
N GLN A 221 16.49 -13.16 -29.18
CA GLN A 221 15.96 -13.81 -30.38
C GLN A 221 15.91 -12.87 -31.58
N SER A 222 16.16 -11.58 -31.39
CA SER A 222 16.26 -10.66 -32.53
C SER A 222 17.46 -11.02 -33.39
N GLU A 223 17.30 -10.88 -34.70
CA GLU A 223 18.41 -10.93 -35.66
C GLU A 223 19.20 -9.61 -35.68
N ASP A 224 18.70 -8.57 -35.00
CA ASP A 224 19.38 -7.28 -34.86
C ASP A 224 20.60 -7.40 -33.93
N ALA A 225 21.80 -7.26 -34.50
CA ALA A 225 23.06 -7.54 -33.82
C ALA A 225 23.46 -6.52 -32.72
N ASP A 226 22.75 -5.40 -32.60
CA ASP A 226 23.17 -4.26 -31.77
C ASP A 226 22.18 -3.88 -30.67
N LEU A 227 21.30 -4.80 -30.24
CA LEU A 227 20.40 -4.52 -29.11
C LEU A 227 21.16 -4.44 -27.77
N GLN A 228 20.80 -3.43 -26.98
CA GLN A 228 21.24 -3.26 -25.60
C GLN A 228 20.04 -3.26 -24.66
N LYS A 229 20.31 -3.70 -23.42
CA LYS A 229 19.34 -3.57 -22.33
C LYS A 229 19.65 -2.34 -21.50
N THR A 230 18.58 -1.70 -21.03
CA THR A 230 18.63 -0.46 -20.25
C THR A 230 17.89 -0.65 -18.95
N TRP A 231 18.49 -0.22 -17.84
CA TRP A 231 17.84 -0.25 -16.54
C TRP A 231 16.82 0.89 -16.42
N ILE A 232 15.59 0.56 -16.04
CA ILE A 232 14.49 1.52 -15.85
C ILE A 232 14.05 1.45 -14.39
N ALA A 233 14.39 2.45 -13.60
CA ALA A 233 13.92 2.55 -12.23
C ALA A 233 12.46 3.02 -12.17
N THR A 234 11.69 2.51 -11.21
CA THR A 234 10.47 3.19 -10.78
C THR A 234 10.91 4.45 -10.04
N ILE A 235 10.61 5.66 -10.51
CA ILE A 235 11.11 6.88 -9.86
C ILE A 235 10.08 7.36 -8.85
N ASP A 236 10.18 6.84 -7.62
CA ASP A 236 9.34 7.22 -6.48
C ASP A 236 10.13 7.26 -5.16
N GLY A 237 9.49 7.71 -4.07
CA GLY A 237 10.12 7.82 -2.75
C GLY A 237 10.52 6.49 -2.10
N LYS A 238 10.12 5.35 -2.68
CA LYS A 238 10.50 4.00 -2.21
C LYS A 238 11.72 3.44 -2.92
N THR A 239 12.22 4.13 -3.94
CA THR A 239 13.29 3.62 -4.79
C THR A 239 14.64 3.90 -4.16
N ARG A 240 15.40 2.83 -3.96
CA ARG A 240 16.75 2.87 -3.38
C ARG A 240 17.66 3.75 -4.20
N ASP A 241 18.60 4.41 -3.55
CA ASP A 241 19.57 5.28 -4.23
C ASP A 241 20.43 4.53 -5.24
N THR A 242 20.81 3.28 -4.94
CA THR A 242 21.54 2.40 -5.87
C THR A 242 20.73 2.09 -7.14
N HIS A 243 19.42 1.92 -7.01
CA HIS A 243 18.52 1.64 -8.13
C HIS A 243 18.18 2.90 -8.93
N PHE A 244 18.01 4.03 -8.24
CA PHE A 244 17.84 5.33 -8.87
C PHE A 244 19.10 5.70 -9.65
N ALA A 245 20.28 5.56 -9.05
CA ALA A 245 21.56 5.77 -9.72
C ALA A 245 21.73 4.90 -10.98
N ALA A 246 21.25 3.65 -10.97
CA ALA A 246 21.28 2.79 -12.15
C ALA A 246 20.30 3.19 -13.27
N ASP A 247 19.36 4.12 -13.03
CA ASP A 247 18.36 4.51 -14.04
C ASP A 247 19.00 5.07 -15.32
N GLY A 248 18.69 4.44 -16.45
CA GLY A 248 19.26 4.75 -17.76
C GLY A 248 20.58 4.06 -18.08
N GLN A 249 21.15 3.26 -17.16
CA GLN A 249 22.37 2.51 -17.42
C GLN A 249 22.15 1.51 -18.55
N ARG A 250 23.06 1.49 -19.54
CA ARG A 250 22.99 0.60 -20.72
C ARG A 250 24.10 -0.45 -20.69
N THR A 251 23.78 -1.66 -21.14
CA THR A 251 24.75 -2.75 -21.29
C THR A 251 24.31 -3.69 -22.42
N PRO A 252 25.23 -4.44 -23.07
CA PRO A 252 24.85 -5.54 -23.93
C PRO A 252 23.88 -6.51 -23.25
N LEU A 253 23.03 -7.20 -24.01
CA LEU A 253 22.02 -8.13 -23.48
C LEU A 253 22.60 -9.17 -22.50
N ASP A 254 23.82 -9.63 -22.77
CA ASP A 254 24.57 -10.59 -21.94
C ASP A 254 25.44 -9.97 -20.84
N GLY A 255 25.59 -8.64 -20.85
CA GLY A 255 26.34 -7.92 -19.83
C GLY A 255 25.55 -7.78 -18.51
N SER A 256 26.13 -7.07 -17.55
CA SER A 256 25.50 -6.82 -16.24
C SER A 256 25.43 -5.33 -15.94
N PHE A 257 24.40 -4.96 -15.20
CA PHE A 257 24.26 -3.65 -14.61
C PHE A 257 25.08 -3.56 -13.33
N THR A 258 25.63 -2.39 -13.05
CA THR A 258 26.27 -2.06 -11.78
C THR A 258 25.28 -1.31 -10.91
N VAL A 259 24.85 -1.94 -9.81
CA VAL A 259 23.83 -1.41 -8.88
C VAL A 259 24.41 -1.45 -7.48
N GLY A 260 24.79 -0.28 -6.96
CA GLY A 260 25.55 -0.19 -5.71
C GLY A 260 26.88 -0.95 -5.81
N ARG A 261 27.07 -1.96 -4.95
CA ARG A 261 28.25 -2.85 -4.98
C ARG A 261 27.99 -4.16 -5.75
N ALA A 262 26.79 -4.34 -6.29
CA ALA A 262 26.37 -5.56 -6.96
C ALA A 262 26.48 -5.45 -8.48
N SER A 263 26.76 -6.60 -9.10
CA SER A 263 26.63 -6.80 -10.55
C SER A 263 25.37 -7.61 -10.80
N LEU A 264 24.35 -7.01 -11.40
CA LEU A 264 23.03 -7.64 -11.62
C LEU A 264 22.77 -7.82 -13.12
N ARG A 265 22.28 -8.99 -13.54
CA ARG A 265 21.95 -9.20 -14.97
C ARG A 265 20.69 -8.45 -15.38
N PHE A 266 19.80 -8.24 -14.42
CA PHE A 266 18.54 -7.51 -14.58
C PHE A 266 17.95 -7.14 -13.20
N PRO A 267 16.99 -6.22 -13.13
CA PRO A 267 16.34 -5.93 -11.87
C PRO A 267 15.53 -7.12 -11.36
N GLY A 268 15.73 -7.45 -10.08
CA GLY A 268 15.18 -8.66 -9.46
C GLY A 268 15.94 -9.94 -9.81
N ASP A 269 17.23 -9.84 -10.19
CA ASP A 269 18.11 -11.00 -10.43
C ASP A 269 18.15 -11.94 -9.21
N PRO A 270 17.68 -13.20 -9.31
CA PRO A 270 17.69 -14.13 -8.18
C PRO A 270 19.07 -14.45 -7.60
N ASP A 271 20.13 -14.26 -8.39
CA ASP A 271 21.52 -14.53 -7.98
C ASP A 271 22.18 -13.31 -7.31
N GLY A 272 21.49 -12.16 -7.26
CA GLY A 272 22.00 -10.92 -6.66
C GLY A 272 21.80 -10.84 -5.13
N PRO A 273 22.49 -9.90 -4.46
CA PRO A 273 22.38 -9.74 -3.01
C PRO A 273 20.98 -9.26 -2.59
N PRO A 274 20.41 -9.78 -1.49
CA PRO A 274 19.04 -9.47 -1.05
C PRO A 274 18.69 -7.98 -0.98
N GLU A 275 19.64 -7.14 -0.57
CA GLU A 275 19.48 -5.69 -0.44
C GLU A 275 19.19 -4.98 -1.78
N GLU A 276 19.66 -5.52 -2.91
CA GLU A 276 19.46 -4.95 -4.26
C GLU A 276 18.35 -5.68 -5.06
N VAL A 277 17.87 -6.83 -4.59
CA VAL A 277 16.94 -7.67 -5.40
C VAL A 277 15.56 -7.86 -4.77
N ARG A 278 15.44 -7.81 -3.43
CA ARG A 278 14.14 -7.96 -2.76
C ARG A 278 13.28 -6.73 -2.98
N ASN A 279 11.97 -6.92 -3.18
CA ASN A 279 11.00 -5.82 -3.43
C ASN A 279 11.41 -4.90 -4.59
N CYS A 280 12.21 -5.40 -5.54
CA CYS A 280 12.62 -4.65 -6.71
C CYS A 280 11.43 -4.47 -7.65
N ARG A 281 11.19 -3.25 -8.10
CA ARG A 281 10.09 -2.88 -9.02
C ARG A 281 10.61 -2.33 -10.35
N CYS A 282 11.93 -2.24 -10.50
CA CYS A 282 12.57 -1.73 -11.69
C CYS A 282 12.38 -2.70 -12.86
N ARG A 283 12.49 -2.19 -14.09
CA ARG A 283 12.27 -2.93 -15.32
C ARG A 283 13.46 -2.81 -16.26
N VAL A 284 13.43 -3.62 -17.31
CA VAL A 284 14.39 -3.55 -18.41
C VAL A 284 13.70 -3.02 -19.66
N GLY A 285 14.30 -2.01 -20.29
CA GLY A 285 14.03 -1.62 -21.66
C GLY A 285 15.04 -2.23 -22.61
N VAL A 286 14.65 -2.40 -23.88
CA VAL A 286 15.53 -2.91 -24.94
C VAL A 286 15.52 -1.91 -26.08
N LEU A 287 16.70 -1.39 -26.40
CA LEU A 287 16.92 -0.35 -27.41
C LEU A 287 18.11 -0.74 -28.29
N ALA A 288 18.12 -0.32 -29.56
CA ALA A 288 19.33 -0.45 -30.40
C ALA A 288 20.47 0.40 -29.82
N ALA A 289 21.73 -0.02 -29.95
CA ALA A 289 22.87 0.63 -29.29
C ALA A 289 22.98 2.14 -29.59
N ASP A 290 22.64 2.55 -30.80
CA ASP A 290 22.62 3.93 -31.30
C ASP A 290 21.30 4.67 -31.05
N GLU A 291 20.25 3.97 -30.61
CA GLU A 291 18.97 4.57 -30.24
C GLU A 291 19.14 5.40 -28.95
N GLU A 292 18.72 6.67 -29.02
CA GLU A 292 18.71 7.57 -27.87
C GLU A 292 17.74 7.06 -26.80
N LEU A 293 18.06 7.35 -25.53
CA LEU A 293 17.14 7.02 -24.46
C LEU A 293 15.85 7.84 -24.61
N PRO A 294 14.67 7.22 -24.56
CA PRO A 294 13.39 7.94 -24.59
C PRO A 294 13.34 9.02 -23.51
N ASP A 295 12.50 10.05 -23.69
CA ASP A 295 12.35 11.13 -22.72
C ASP A 295 11.76 10.64 -21.39
N GLU A 296 11.74 11.51 -20.36
CA GLU A 296 11.27 11.14 -19.02
C GLU A 296 9.75 11.11 -18.89
N VAL A 297 9.06 11.87 -19.74
CA VAL A 297 7.61 12.01 -19.71
C VAL A 297 6.96 10.70 -20.14
N ASP A 298 7.64 9.94 -21.01
CA ASP A 298 7.19 8.65 -21.55
C ASP A 298 7.36 7.44 -20.62
N ARG A 299 7.71 7.66 -19.34
CA ARG A 299 8.16 6.56 -18.48
C ARG A 299 7.22 6.12 -17.37
N HIS A 300 7.61 4.93 -16.92
CA HIS A 300 7.26 4.12 -15.77
C HIS A 300 7.42 4.82 -14.39
N THR A 301 6.98 6.07 -14.25
CA THR A 301 7.05 6.85 -13.01
C THR A 301 5.73 6.93 -12.23
N GLU A 302 4.65 6.33 -12.75
CA GLU A 302 3.34 6.46 -12.13
C GLU A 302 2.72 5.10 -11.82
N ARG A 303 2.97 4.59 -10.61
CA ARG A 303 1.96 3.73 -9.98
C ARG A 303 0.74 4.65 -9.86
N LEU A 304 -0.23 4.47 -10.76
CA LEU A 304 -1.61 4.96 -10.63
C LEU A 304 -1.91 6.40 -11.12
N GLY A 305 -1.44 6.83 -12.31
CA GLY A 305 -1.92 8.08 -12.94
C GLY A 305 -1.77 9.31 -12.04
N GLY A 306 -0.60 9.48 -11.45
CA GLY A 306 -0.31 10.49 -10.43
C GLY A 306 -0.76 10.17 -9.00
N ARG A 307 -1.35 9.00 -8.70
CA ARG A 307 -1.68 8.55 -7.33
C ARG A 307 -0.65 7.56 -6.79
N ASP A 308 0.53 8.04 -6.44
CA ASP A 308 1.53 7.22 -5.77
C ASP A 308 0.95 6.46 -4.55
N SER A 309 1.20 5.14 -4.53
CA SER A 309 0.86 4.23 -3.41
C SER A 309 1.73 4.46 -2.15
N THR A 310 2.32 5.66 -2.03
CA THR A 310 2.88 6.31 -0.83
C THR A 310 3.04 7.83 -0.95
N ALA A 311 2.25 8.56 -1.76
CA ALA A 311 2.37 10.03 -1.76
C ALA A 311 1.75 10.65 -0.50
N ARG A 312 2.51 10.64 0.60
CA ARG A 312 2.85 11.90 1.26
C ARG A 312 4.20 12.28 0.64
N ASN A 313 4.35 13.46 0.06
CA ASN A 313 5.61 14.00 -0.51
C ASN A 313 5.88 13.71 -2.00
N ARG A 314 4.97 14.16 -2.87
CA ARG A 314 5.42 14.82 -4.10
C ARG A 314 5.13 16.31 -3.97
N GLN A 315 5.99 17.04 -3.25
CA GLN A 315 6.14 18.48 -3.50
C GLN A 315 7.21 18.62 -4.59
N GLY A 316 6.80 19.08 -5.77
CA GLY A 316 7.70 19.27 -6.90
C GLY A 316 7.52 18.27 -8.05
N SER A 317 8.08 18.64 -9.19
CA SER A 317 8.19 17.86 -10.40
C SER A 317 9.18 16.69 -10.26
N GLN A 318 9.23 15.82 -11.26
CA GLN A 318 10.29 14.80 -11.34
C GLN A 318 11.69 15.42 -11.37
N ALA A 319 11.83 16.58 -12.01
CA ALA A 319 13.07 17.34 -12.04
C ALA A 319 13.51 17.79 -10.64
N ASP A 320 12.57 18.12 -9.76
CA ASP A 320 12.87 18.51 -8.38
C ASP A 320 13.43 17.32 -7.57
N GLU A 321 12.89 16.11 -7.79
CA GLU A 321 13.39 14.88 -7.16
C GLU A 321 14.80 14.51 -7.68
N ILE A 322 15.05 14.67 -8.98
CA ILE A 322 16.37 14.45 -9.57
C ILE A 322 17.39 15.43 -8.99
N ALA A 323 17.05 16.72 -8.98
CA ALA A 323 17.93 17.76 -8.43
C ALA A 323 18.17 17.58 -6.92
N ARG A 324 17.16 17.10 -6.18
CA ARG A 324 17.31 16.77 -4.75
C ARG A 324 18.31 15.64 -4.55
N ARG A 325 18.14 14.53 -5.26
CA ARG A 325 19.04 13.37 -5.14
C ARG A 325 20.46 13.68 -5.62
N GLU A 326 20.61 14.49 -6.67
CA GLU A 326 21.90 14.99 -7.12
C GLU A 326 22.62 15.77 -5.99
N ARG A 327 21.92 16.66 -5.29
CA ARG A 327 22.47 17.37 -4.11
C ARG A 327 22.84 16.43 -2.95
N GLU A 328 22.18 15.29 -2.83
CA GLU A 328 22.48 14.23 -1.86
C GLU A 328 23.60 13.29 -2.33
N GLY A 329 24.18 13.53 -3.52
CA GLY A 329 25.27 12.75 -4.10
C GLY A 329 24.82 11.51 -4.87
N VAL A 330 23.55 11.44 -5.26
CA VAL A 330 22.94 10.32 -6.00
C VAL A 330 22.56 10.80 -7.40
N VAL A 331 23.35 10.41 -8.40
CA VAL A 331 23.14 10.81 -9.81
C VAL A 331 22.88 9.58 -10.65
N ARG A 332 21.91 9.71 -11.57
CA ARG A 332 21.49 8.62 -12.45
C ARG A 332 22.47 8.42 -13.58
N ALA A 333 22.57 7.18 -14.05
CA ALA A 333 23.39 6.80 -15.18
C ALA A 333 23.09 7.62 -16.44
N ARG A 334 21.83 7.99 -16.66
CA ARG A 334 21.43 8.87 -17.77
C ARG A 334 21.85 10.34 -17.66
N ASP A 335 22.11 10.81 -16.44
CA ASP A 335 22.54 12.20 -16.18
C ASP A 335 24.06 12.28 -15.97
N ASP A 336 24.71 11.13 -15.87
CA ASP A 336 26.14 10.94 -15.69
C ASP A 336 26.84 10.80 -17.04
N GLU A 337 27.94 11.52 -17.26
CA GLU A 337 28.71 11.47 -18.50
C GLU A 337 29.28 10.07 -18.79
N ASP A 338 29.60 9.31 -17.74
CA ASP A 338 30.13 7.95 -17.85
C ASP A 338 29.02 6.89 -18.12
N GLY A 339 27.74 7.26 -18.00
CA GLY A 339 26.62 6.34 -18.27
C GLY A 339 26.39 5.26 -17.22
N VAL A 340 26.96 5.40 -16.01
CA VAL A 340 26.94 4.36 -14.96
C VAL A 340 26.13 4.79 -13.73
N GLY A 341 26.17 6.08 -13.39
CA GLY A 341 25.51 6.64 -12.20
C GLY A 341 26.34 6.43 -10.94
N HIS A 342 26.07 7.21 -9.89
CA HIS A 342 26.88 7.19 -8.67
C HIS A 342 26.10 7.52 -7.40
N THR A 343 26.63 7.08 -6.24
CA THR A 343 26.07 7.35 -4.90
C THR A 343 27.16 7.83 -3.93
N GLY A 344 26.80 8.73 -3.00
CA GLY A 344 27.63 9.19 -1.86
C GLY A 344 28.50 10.45 -2.09
N THR A 345 29.21 10.91 -1.04
CA THR A 345 30.15 12.06 -1.08
C THR A 345 31.50 11.76 -0.37
N PRO A 346 32.67 11.94 -1.05
CA PRO A 346 32.79 12.18 -2.48
C PRO A 346 32.29 10.95 -3.23
N ALA A 347 31.62 11.17 -4.37
CA ALA A 347 30.95 10.13 -5.16
C ALA A 347 31.82 8.88 -5.28
N VAL A 348 31.39 7.79 -4.64
CA VAL A 348 32.03 6.49 -4.82
C VAL A 348 31.50 5.99 -6.16
N ARG A 349 32.35 6.08 -7.19
CA ARG A 349 32.08 5.43 -8.47
C ARG A 349 31.70 3.98 -8.19
N THR A 350 30.51 3.57 -8.59
CA THR A 350 30.08 2.18 -8.56
C THR A 350 30.82 1.48 -9.70
N ALA A 351 32.10 1.20 -9.48
CA ALA A 351 32.95 0.50 -10.44
C ALA A 351 32.97 -0.99 -10.12
N ALA A 352 32.40 -1.80 -11.01
CA ALA A 352 32.93 -3.12 -11.30
C ALA A 352 33.43 -3.08 -12.75
N GLY A 353 34.64 -2.56 -12.94
CA GLY A 353 35.22 -2.32 -14.24
C GLY A 353 35.47 -3.59 -15.05
N GLY A 354 35.15 -3.53 -16.34
CA GLY A 354 35.79 -4.34 -17.35
C GLY A 354 36.22 -3.47 -18.51
N TRP A 355 37.48 -3.01 -18.53
CA TRP A 355 38.27 -2.71 -19.74
C TRP A 355 39.76 -2.82 -19.34
N THR A 356 40.48 -3.71 -20.02
CA THR A 356 41.88 -4.11 -19.78
C THR A 356 42.90 -3.17 -20.42
N ALA A 357 44.00 -2.82 -19.72
CA ALA A 357 45.43 -2.91 -20.13
C ALA A 357 46.34 -2.11 -19.15
N PRO A 358 47.70 -2.20 -19.22
CA PRO A 358 48.54 -3.20 -18.55
C PRO A 358 49.54 -2.59 -17.54
N SER A 359 50.28 -3.47 -16.86
CA SER A 359 51.54 -3.28 -16.12
C SER A 359 51.49 -3.19 -14.58
N GLU A 360 51.99 -4.29 -14.01
CA GLU A 360 52.93 -4.39 -12.88
C GLU A 360 52.62 -3.59 -11.61
N GLN A 361 51.95 -4.26 -10.67
CA GLN A 361 52.44 -4.36 -9.29
C GLN A 361 51.75 -5.53 -8.58
N GLU A 362 52.50 -6.61 -8.39
CA GLU A 362 52.12 -7.77 -7.59
C GLU A 362 51.97 -7.36 -6.12
N HIS A 363 50.78 -7.53 -5.56
CA HIS A 363 50.62 -7.75 -4.13
C HIS A 363 49.78 -9.02 -3.92
N ASP A 364 50.50 -10.05 -3.48
CA ASP A 364 50.06 -11.40 -3.21
C ASP A 364 49.07 -11.41 -2.02
N MET A 365 47.86 -11.91 -2.26
CA MET A 365 46.85 -12.18 -1.23
C MET A 365 46.56 -13.69 -1.18
N PRO A 366 46.57 -14.32 0.01
CA PRO A 366 46.61 -15.77 0.15
C PRO A 366 45.27 -16.43 -0.21
N LYS A 367 45.38 -17.64 -0.79
CA LYS A 367 44.27 -18.46 -1.28
C LYS A 367 43.39 -19.04 -0.15
N PRO A 368 42.10 -19.32 -0.44
CA PRO A 368 41.17 -19.84 0.55
C PRO A 368 41.41 -21.34 0.79
N SER A 369 42.30 -21.67 1.72
CA SER A 369 42.42 -23.04 2.26
C SER A 369 42.82 -23.15 3.74
N ASP A 370 42.96 -22.05 4.49
CA ASP A 370 43.56 -22.08 5.84
C ASP A 370 42.63 -21.75 7.02
N LEU A 371 41.30 -21.85 6.87
CA LEU A 371 40.35 -21.62 7.99
C LEU A 371 39.90 -22.90 8.73
N LEU A 372 40.69 -23.98 8.68
CA LEU A 372 40.47 -25.20 9.45
C LEU A 372 41.67 -25.51 10.36
N ASN A 373 41.81 -24.77 11.45
CA ASN A 373 42.33 -25.19 12.76
C ASN A 373 42.88 -23.97 13.50
N ARG A 374 42.15 -23.46 14.50
CA ARG A 374 42.76 -22.92 15.73
C ARG A 374 41.73 -22.84 16.86
N THR A 375 41.51 -23.99 17.47
CA THR A 375 40.99 -24.11 18.84
C THR A 375 42.08 -23.66 19.81
N THR A 376 41.85 -22.62 20.59
CA THR A 376 42.21 -22.55 22.02
C THR A 376 41.60 -21.31 22.68
N PHE A 377 40.84 -21.58 23.73
CA PHE A 377 40.23 -20.69 24.73
C PHE A 377 41.20 -19.72 25.41
N VAL A 378 40.69 -18.53 25.79
CA VAL A 378 40.86 -17.95 27.14
C VAL A 378 39.53 -17.26 27.54
N PRO A 379 39.01 -17.45 28.77
CA PRO A 379 37.69 -17.00 29.20
C PRO A 379 37.74 -15.62 29.87
N GLU A 380 36.72 -14.78 29.66
CA GLU A 380 36.47 -13.63 30.53
C GLU A 380 35.24 -13.89 31.41
N GLN A 381 35.47 -13.64 32.69
CA GLN A 381 34.67 -14.05 33.84
C GLN A 381 33.42 -13.19 33.97
N THR A 382 32.26 -13.83 33.90
CA THR A 382 31.03 -13.35 34.53
C THR A 382 31.09 -13.67 36.02
N THR A 383 31.42 -12.66 36.83
CA THR A 383 31.20 -12.75 38.29
C THR A 383 29.75 -12.43 38.61
N SER A 384 29.05 -13.43 39.13
CA SER A 384 27.78 -13.28 39.82
C SER A 384 27.92 -12.46 41.08
N LEU A 385 27.00 -11.52 41.30
CA LEU A 385 26.53 -11.20 42.65
C LEU A 385 25.02 -11.33 42.63
N ALA A 386 24.54 -12.37 43.30
CA ALA A 386 23.21 -12.37 43.86
C ALA A 386 23.32 -11.61 45.18
N ASP A 387 22.55 -10.53 45.31
CA ASP A 387 22.07 -10.08 46.62
C ASP A 387 20.64 -9.55 46.48
N THR A 388 19.85 -9.94 47.44
CA THR A 388 18.41 -9.73 47.60
C THR A 388 18.04 -8.26 47.83
N GLN A 389 17.08 -7.70 47.08
CA GLN A 389 16.19 -6.63 47.57
C GLN A 389 15.03 -6.34 46.59
N ALA A 390 13.83 -6.23 47.18
CA ALA A 390 12.65 -5.45 46.80
C ALA A 390 12.10 -5.45 45.34
N THR A 391 10.78 -5.55 45.25
CA THR A 391 9.97 -5.20 44.07
C THR A 391 10.34 -3.82 43.53
N GLU A 392 11.08 -3.73 42.42
CA GLU A 392 11.39 -2.46 41.76
C GLU A 392 10.68 -2.39 40.41
N GLY A 393 9.88 -1.35 40.21
CA GLY A 393 9.16 -1.09 38.96
C GLY A 393 10.10 -0.83 37.79
N GLU A 394 9.54 -0.76 36.59
CA GLU A 394 10.30 -0.41 35.37
C GLU A 394 10.96 0.98 35.54
N THR A 395 12.25 1.08 35.18
CA THR A 395 13.05 2.31 35.29
C THR A 395 13.25 2.95 33.91
N TYR A 396 13.20 4.28 33.87
CA TYR A 396 13.27 5.07 32.64
C TYR A 396 14.43 6.07 32.70
N ARG A 397 14.95 6.48 31.53
CA ARG A 397 15.90 7.59 31.45
C ARG A 397 15.11 8.89 31.59
N THR A 398 15.30 9.58 32.71
CA THR A 398 14.56 10.80 33.05
C THR A 398 15.35 12.05 32.66
N PHE A 399 14.66 13.18 32.57
CA PHE A 399 15.26 14.50 32.48
C PHE A 399 14.44 15.48 33.33
N SER A 400 15.11 16.45 33.92
CA SER A 400 14.47 17.40 34.83
C SER A 400 14.86 18.83 34.51
N ASP A 401 13.85 19.68 34.38
CA ASP A 401 13.93 21.13 34.18
C ASP A 401 14.87 21.55 33.04
N GLN A 402 14.84 20.79 31.94
CA GLN A 402 15.70 21.02 30.78
C GLN A 402 15.13 22.10 29.86
N PRO A 403 15.97 23.00 29.31
CA PRO A 403 15.51 24.06 28.43
C PRO A 403 15.13 23.50 27.04
N ILE A 404 13.84 23.59 26.71
CA ILE A 404 13.30 23.12 25.43
C ILE A 404 13.03 24.26 24.42
N ALA A 405 12.95 25.50 24.89
CA ALA A 405 12.88 26.72 24.09
C ALA A 405 13.27 27.96 24.93
N PHE A 406 13.44 29.10 24.27
CA PHE A 406 13.74 30.39 24.90
C PHE A 406 12.72 31.45 24.51
N VAL A 407 12.46 32.40 25.41
CA VAL A 407 11.61 33.58 25.16
C VAL A 407 12.46 34.85 25.08
N GLY A 408 12.09 35.78 24.21
CA GLY A 408 12.85 37.00 23.94
C GLY A 408 14.15 36.79 23.17
N ILE A 409 14.37 35.61 22.60
CA ILE A 409 15.56 35.26 21.80
C ILE A 409 15.14 34.96 20.36
N GLU A 410 15.76 35.65 19.40
CA GLU A 410 15.58 35.39 17.98
C GLU A 410 16.27 34.08 17.57
N THR A 411 15.56 33.25 16.83
CA THR A 411 16.06 32.03 16.20
C THR A 411 16.72 32.34 14.86
N SER A 412 17.66 31.50 14.43
CA SER A 412 18.42 31.71 13.18
C SER A 412 17.60 31.73 11.89
N ASP A 413 16.31 31.38 11.97
CA ASP A 413 15.34 31.41 10.87
C ASP A 413 14.41 32.64 10.92
N GLY A 414 14.75 33.65 11.70
CA GLY A 414 14.04 34.94 11.75
C GLY A 414 12.74 34.91 12.54
N ARG A 415 12.63 34.01 13.52
CA ARG A 415 11.45 33.88 14.40
C ARG A 415 11.82 34.18 15.85
N MET A 416 10.85 34.51 16.69
CA MET A 416 11.08 34.73 18.12
C MET A 416 9.81 34.41 18.91
N LEU A 417 9.95 33.77 20.07
CA LEU A 417 8.89 33.77 21.09
C LEU A 417 9.00 35.08 21.87
N ALA A 418 7.94 35.89 21.95
CA ALA A 418 7.99 37.18 22.64
C ALA A 418 8.42 37.00 24.11
N ALA A 419 9.19 37.96 24.65
CA ALA A 419 9.63 37.91 26.05
C ALA A 419 8.45 37.89 27.04
N ASP A 420 7.32 38.47 26.65
CA ASP A 420 6.05 38.53 27.38
C ASP A 420 4.97 37.60 26.78
N ILE A 421 5.38 36.55 26.05
CA ILE A 421 4.47 35.62 25.37
C ILE A 421 3.39 35.06 26.32
N ALA A 422 2.15 35.05 25.84
CA ALA A 422 1.06 34.31 26.46
C ALA A 422 1.18 32.81 26.10
N LEU A 423 2.18 32.12 26.65
CA LEU A 423 2.39 30.70 26.41
C LEU A 423 1.50 29.85 27.33
N THR A 424 0.66 29.02 26.73
CA THR A 424 -0.17 28.04 27.42
C THR A 424 0.33 26.63 27.14
N PHE A 425 -0.06 25.67 27.97
CA PHE A 425 0.37 24.27 27.84
C PHE A 425 -0.86 23.39 27.71
N ARG A 426 -0.88 22.52 26.70
CA ARG A 426 -1.89 21.45 26.63
C ARG A 426 -1.74 20.54 27.85
N THR A 427 -2.83 19.89 28.24
CA THR A 427 -2.86 18.98 29.39
C THR A 427 -1.76 17.92 29.28
N PHE A 428 -0.82 17.91 30.22
CA PHE A 428 0.22 16.88 30.34
C PHE A 428 -0.42 15.50 30.66
N PRO A 429 0.20 14.39 30.21
CA PRO A 429 1.49 14.32 29.52
C PRO A 429 1.45 14.77 28.05
N LEU A 430 2.53 15.39 27.59
CA LEU A 430 2.74 15.73 26.17
C LEU A 430 3.78 14.80 25.54
N PRO A 431 3.70 14.51 24.23
CA PRO A 431 4.64 13.62 23.57
C PRO A 431 6.02 14.27 23.45
N LEU A 432 7.07 13.50 23.79
CA LEU A 432 8.45 13.77 23.33
C LEU A 432 8.70 12.90 22.10
N MET A 433 8.89 13.55 20.96
CA MET A 433 9.07 12.89 19.68
C MET A 433 10.53 13.00 19.23
N TRP A 434 10.96 12.20 18.26
CA TRP A 434 12.30 12.23 17.70
C TRP A 434 12.29 11.94 16.21
N VAL A 435 12.94 12.81 15.45
CA VAL A 435 13.11 12.65 14.02
C VAL A 435 14.41 11.90 13.76
N LYS A 436 14.28 10.65 13.31
CA LYS A 436 15.41 9.76 13.03
C LYS A 436 16.26 10.20 11.84
N GLN A 437 15.63 10.80 10.84
CA GLN A 437 16.28 11.30 9.63
C GLN A 437 15.79 12.72 9.36
N THR A 438 16.72 13.66 9.20
CA THR A 438 16.41 15.08 9.02
C THR A 438 15.50 15.33 7.81
N GLY A 439 14.36 15.99 8.04
CA GLY A 439 13.39 16.43 7.04
C GLY A 439 12.91 17.87 7.31
N TYR A 440 11.79 18.28 6.72
CA TYR A 440 11.21 19.60 6.98
C TYR A 440 10.24 19.53 8.18
N GLY A 441 10.53 20.29 9.24
CA GLY A 441 9.68 20.35 10.44
C GLY A 441 9.75 19.10 11.34
N HIS A 442 8.61 18.73 11.93
CA HIS A 442 8.46 17.63 12.89
C HIS A 442 7.76 16.39 12.31
N GLU A 443 7.77 16.24 10.98
CA GLU A 443 7.12 15.14 10.26
C GLU A 443 7.85 13.79 10.48
N ASP A 444 7.10 12.68 10.44
CA ASP A 444 7.60 11.31 10.63
C ASP A 444 8.40 11.06 11.92
N ALA A 445 8.18 11.89 12.95
CA ALA A 445 8.82 11.76 14.25
C ALA A 445 8.27 10.55 15.03
N PHE A 446 9.17 9.77 15.62
CA PHE A 446 8.81 8.66 16.51
C PHE A 446 8.52 9.19 17.91
N THR A 447 7.45 8.73 18.55
CA THR A 447 7.24 8.99 19.99
C THR A 447 8.29 8.22 20.78
N VAL A 448 9.23 8.93 21.39
CA VAL A 448 10.36 8.35 22.15
C VAL A 448 10.29 8.63 23.64
N GLY A 449 9.40 9.51 24.09
CA GLY A 449 9.29 9.88 25.48
C GLY A 449 8.01 10.63 25.83
N VAL A 450 7.98 11.10 27.06
CA VAL A 450 6.86 11.79 27.68
C VAL A 450 7.38 13.05 28.38
N LEU A 451 6.76 14.19 28.11
CA LEU A 451 6.88 15.39 28.93
C LEU A 451 5.80 15.32 30.02
N GLU A 452 6.23 15.36 31.28
CA GLU A 452 5.37 15.31 32.46
C GLU A 452 4.96 16.71 32.93
N SER A 453 5.81 17.71 32.65
CA SER A 453 5.54 19.12 32.91
C SER A 453 6.41 20.02 32.05
N ALA A 454 5.95 21.26 31.85
CA ALA A 454 6.75 22.36 31.35
C ALA A 454 6.25 23.68 31.94
N ALA A 455 7.16 24.64 32.09
CA ALA A 455 6.86 25.98 32.59
C ALA A 455 7.84 27.01 32.02
N VAL A 456 7.39 28.26 31.94
CA VAL A 456 8.28 29.38 31.65
C VAL A 456 8.98 29.80 32.95
N VAL A 457 10.31 29.72 32.96
CA VAL A 457 11.17 30.05 34.09
C VAL A 457 12.23 31.04 33.62
N GLY A 458 12.05 32.32 33.96
CA GLY A 458 12.92 33.38 33.45
C GLY A 458 12.76 33.55 31.94
N ASP A 459 13.86 33.40 31.20
CA ASP A 459 13.94 33.45 29.73
C ASP A 459 13.86 32.06 29.08
N GLN A 460 13.60 30.99 29.84
CA GLN A 460 13.56 29.61 29.36
C GLN A 460 12.18 28.99 29.49
N VAL A 461 11.83 28.15 28.52
CA VAL A 461 10.77 27.15 28.66
C VAL A 461 11.44 25.86 29.12
N GLN A 462 11.27 25.50 30.39
CA GLN A 462 11.86 24.31 30.98
C GLN A 462 10.85 23.17 31.04
N ALA A 463 11.29 21.95 30.74
CA ALA A 463 10.45 20.75 30.78
C ALA A 463 11.11 19.59 31.51
N SER A 464 10.26 18.76 32.13
CA SER A 464 10.65 17.54 32.83
C SER A 464 9.89 16.34 32.26
N GLY A 465 10.53 15.17 32.25
CA GLY A 465 9.93 13.97 31.67
C GLY A 465 10.86 12.75 31.61
N TYR A 466 10.53 11.80 30.74
CA TYR A 466 11.32 10.58 30.57
C TYR A 466 11.25 10.01 29.14
N LEU A 467 12.28 9.25 28.75
CA LEU A 467 12.28 8.46 27.54
C LEU A 467 11.66 7.08 27.79
N LEU A 468 10.91 6.58 26.81
CA LEU A 468 10.36 5.22 26.80
C LEU A 468 11.49 4.18 26.64
N ASN A 469 11.20 2.92 26.98
CA ASN A 469 12.13 1.80 26.77
C ASN A 469 11.89 1.11 25.41
N THR A 470 11.78 1.90 24.34
CA THR A 470 11.66 1.41 22.95
C THR A 470 13.00 1.51 22.22
N ALA A 471 13.16 0.78 21.12
CA ALA A 471 14.39 0.78 20.34
C ALA A 471 14.72 2.19 19.79
N GLU A 472 13.69 2.93 19.36
CA GLU A 472 13.81 4.30 18.86
C GLU A 472 14.19 5.28 19.97
N ALA A 473 13.68 5.07 21.19
CA ALA A 473 14.05 5.89 22.34
C ALA A 473 15.48 5.60 22.85
N ASP A 474 15.95 4.36 22.72
CA ASP A 474 17.35 3.99 22.97
C ASP A 474 18.30 4.69 21.99
N GLU A 475 17.93 4.75 20.70
CA GLU A 475 18.70 5.43 19.67
C GLU A 475 18.71 6.96 19.87
N ALA A 476 17.54 7.55 20.14
CA ALA A 476 17.41 8.97 20.49
C ALA A 476 18.25 9.34 21.73
N ALA A 477 18.23 8.50 22.77
CA ALA A 477 19.07 8.69 23.96
C ALA A 477 20.57 8.68 23.63
N GLY A 478 20.99 7.80 22.71
CA GLY A 478 22.37 7.76 22.22
C GLY A 478 22.77 9.07 21.53
N LEU A 479 21.91 9.60 20.66
CA LEU A 479 22.15 10.86 19.96
C LEU A 479 22.13 12.08 20.90
N LEU A 480 21.23 12.10 21.89
CA LEU A 480 21.21 13.11 22.96
C LEU A 480 22.53 13.10 23.74
N GLY A 481 23.03 11.91 24.10
CA GLY A 481 24.32 11.76 24.79
C GLY A 481 25.52 12.27 23.97
N HIS A 482 25.42 12.23 22.64
CA HIS A 482 26.40 12.80 21.73
C HIS A 482 26.15 14.28 21.37
N GLY A 483 25.05 14.87 21.84
CA GLY A 483 24.66 16.25 21.50
C GLY A 483 24.29 16.44 20.03
N VAL A 484 23.90 15.36 19.33
CA VAL A 484 23.58 15.37 17.89
C VAL A 484 22.11 15.72 17.64
N THR A 485 21.27 15.55 18.66
CA THR A 485 19.85 15.95 18.60
C THR A 485 19.48 16.81 19.80
N GLY A 486 18.60 17.77 19.61
CA GLY A 486 18.12 18.70 20.63
C GLY A 486 16.63 19.01 20.48
N PRO A 487 15.98 19.53 21.52
CA PRO A 487 14.54 19.73 21.53
C PRO A 487 14.13 20.96 20.70
N SER A 488 13.03 20.81 19.97
CA SER A 488 12.32 21.85 19.25
C SER A 488 10.83 21.78 19.62
N VAL A 489 10.26 22.89 20.05
CA VAL A 489 8.86 22.93 20.53
C VAL A 489 7.85 22.84 19.38
N ASP A 490 6.78 22.08 19.60
CA ASP A 490 5.60 22.03 18.75
C ASP A 490 4.53 22.98 19.29
N LEU A 491 4.16 24.01 18.52
CA LEU A 491 3.22 25.06 18.96
C LEU A 491 1.92 25.03 18.13
N ALA A 492 0.78 25.20 18.80
CA ALA A 492 -0.54 25.39 18.21
C ALA A 492 -1.15 26.74 18.65
N ALA A 493 -2.27 27.12 18.04
CA ALA A 493 -3.01 28.37 18.37
C ALA A 493 -2.09 29.61 18.41
N THR A 494 -1.17 29.71 17.45
CA THR A 494 -0.13 30.73 17.45
C THR A 494 -0.66 32.07 16.94
N GLU A 495 -0.50 33.12 17.73
CA GLU A 495 -0.65 34.52 17.30
C GLU A 495 0.74 35.13 17.13
N TRP A 496 0.95 35.92 16.07
CA TRP A 496 2.23 36.52 15.77
C TRP A 496 2.08 37.89 15.11
N LYS A 497 3.15 38.67 15.19
CA LYS A 497 3.33 39.97 14.53
C LYS A 497 4.72 40.05 13.90
N LEU A 498 4.87 40.90 12.89
CA LEU A 498 6.19 41.22 12.33
C LEU A 498 6.78 42.38 13.12
N CYS A 499 8.03 42.24 13.53
CA CYS A 499 8.77 43.27 14.22
C CYS A 499 10.08 43.59 13.49
N ASP A 500 10.52 44.84 13.61
CA ASP A 500 11.88 45.23 13.23
C ASP A 500 12.90 44.82 14.30
N GLU A 501 14.19 45.11 14.04
CA GLU A 501 15.31 44.84 14.98
C GLU A 501 15.13 45.50 16.35
N ASP A 502 14.36 46.58 16.43
CA ASP A 502 14.08 47.33 17.67
C ASP A 502 12.83 46.80 18.41
N GLY A 503 12.19 45.73 17.89
CA GLY A 503 10.99 45.13 18.46
C GLY A 503 9.70 45.92 18.21
N LYS A 504 9.74 46.93 17.33
CA LYS A 504 8.57 47.70 16.94
C LYS A 504 7.78 46.93 15.89
N GLU A 505 6.46 46.89 16.06
CA GLU A 505 5.56 46.23 15.13
C GLU A 505 5.58 46.94 13.76
N ILE A 506 5.77 46.14 12.72
CA ILE A 506 5.74 46.57 11.32
C ILE A 506 4.29 46.47 10.85
N THR A 507 3.68 47.61 10.52
CA THR A 507 2.34 47.63 9.95
C THR A 507 2.37 47.26 8.47
N GLU A 508 1.21 46.91 7.90
CA GLU A 508 1.10 46.60 6.47
C GLU A 508 1.53 47.78 5.58
N GLU A 509 1.32 49.03 6.02
CA GLU A 509 1.80 50.22 5.31
C GLU A 509 3.32 50.36 5.40
N ASP A 510 3.91 50.10 6.59
CA ASP A 510 5.37 50.14 6.78
C ASP A 510 6.08 49.07 5.94
N TRP A 511 5.46 47.89 5.79
CA TRP A 511 6.01 46.76 5.03
C TRP A 511 6.34 47.11 3.57
N TRP A 512 5.48 47.87 2.90
CA TRP A 512 5.67 48.24 1.49
C TRP A 512 6.74 49.32 1.29
N ASP A 513 7.08 50.06 2.35
CA ASP A 513 8.08 51.13 2.34
C ASP A 513 9.46 50.67 2.87
N MET A 514 9.58 49.40 3.30
CA MET A 514 10.82 48.85 3.82
C MET A 514 11.84 48.51 2.72
N PRO A 515 13.14 48.72 2.97
CA PRO A 515 14.22 48.21 2.12
C PRO A 515 14.12 46.69 1.92
N MET A 516 14.50 46.20 0.74
CA MET A 516 14.50 44.75 0.42
C MET A 516 15.43 43.92 1.33
N ASP A 517 16.35 44.55 2.05
CA ASP A 517 17.31 43.95 2.98
C ASP A 517 16.99 44.25 4.45
N ALA A 518 15.81 44.80 4.75
CA ALA A 518 15.42 45.06 6.13
C ALA A 518 15.26 43.75 6.93
N HIS A 519 15.86 43.71 8.11
CA HIS A 519 15.76 42.56 9.02
C HIS A 519 14.38 42.56 9.69
N VAL A 520 13.60 41.52 9.40
CA VAL A 520 12.23 41.35 9.88
C VAL A 520 12.17 40.09 10.71
N ILE A 521 11.63 40.20 11.91
CA ILE A 521 11.50 39.09 12.85
C ILE A 521 10.02 38.75 13.02
N GLN A 522 9.65 37.49 12.77
CA GLN A 522 8.32 36.98 13.10
C GLN A 522 8.25 36.70 14.61
N THR A 523 7.56 37.58 15.35
CA THR A 523 7.44 37.49 16.80
C THR A 523 6.11 36.86 17.21
N ILE A 524 6.17 35.67 17.82
CA ILE A 524 5.01 34.92 18.33
C ILE A 524 4.63 35.48 19.71
N THR A 525 3.42 36.03 19.83
CA THR A 525 2.91 36.72 21.03
C THR A 525 2.00 35.84 21.89
N ALA A 526 1.41 34.78 21.32
CA ALA A 526 0.66 33.76 22.04
C ALA A 526 0.81 32.41 21.35
N ALA A 527 0.83 31.32 22.13
CA ALA A 527 0.86 29.95 21.61
C ALA A 527 0.41 28.94 22.68
N GLU A 528 0.01 27.74 22.23
CA GLU A 528 -0.19 26.54 23.06
C GLU A 528 0.93 25.53 22.75
N LEU A 529 1.71 25.11 23.76
CA LEU A 529 2.65 24.00 23.62
C LEU A 529 1.89 22.67 23.55
N ILE A 530 2.09 21.91 22.48
CA ILE A 530 1.39 20.64 22.23
C ILE A 530 2.30 19.41 22.22
N GLY A 531 3.62 19.62 22.18
CA GLY A 531 4.62 18.56 22.10
C GLY A 531 6.03 19.13 22.02
N THR A 532 7.01 18.26 22.00
CA THR A 532 8.40 18.64 21.71
C THR A 532 9.05 17.55 20.88
N THR A 533 9.77 17.94 19.85
CA THR A 533 10.43 17.03 18.92
C THR A 533 11.94 17.20 18.98
N LEU A 534 12.65 16.10 19.20
CA LEU A 534 14.10 16.00 19.12
C LEU A 534 14.52 15.97 17.65
N VAL A 535 15.26 16.99 17.22
CA VAL A 535 15.72 17.18 15.84
C VAL A 535 17.23 17.41 15.81
N ALA A 536 17.88 17.21 14.66
CA ALA A 536 19.31 17.48 14.51
C ALA A 536 19.63 18.99 14.46
N THR A 537 18.67 19.79 13.98
CA THR A 537 18.78 21.25 13.86
C THR A 537 17.62 21.90 14.60
N PRO A 538 17.69 22.08 15.92
CA PRO A 538 16.63 22.75 16.67
C PRO A 538 16.52 24.22 16.28
N ALA A 539 15.31 24.78 16.36
CA ALA A 539 15.07 26.19 16.02
C ALA A 539 15.92 27.15 16.88
N PHE A 540 16.15 26.78 18.14
CA PHE A 540 17.06 27.45 19.04
C PHE A 540 18.39 26.68 19.09
N GLY A 541 19.49 27.31 18.69
CA GLY A 541 20.79 26.62 18.63
C GLY A 541 21.33 26.12 19.98
N ASP A 542 20.88 26.74 21.08
CA ASP A 542 21.33 26.43 22.45
C ASP A 542 20.37 25.50 23.22
N THR A 543 19.30 24.98 22.62
CA THR A 543 18.43 24.04 23.32
C THR A 543 19.11 22.68 23.44
N LYS A 544 19.21 22.18 24.67
CA LYS A 544 19.81 20.89 24.98
C LYS A 544 18.96 20.16 26.00
N LEU A 545 18.72 18.88 25.75
CA LEU A 545 18.04 17.99 26.68
C LEU A 545 19.07 16.99 27.22
N GLU A 546 19.46 17.14 28.48
CA GLU A 546 20.35 16.20 29.16
C GLU A 546 19.54 15.20 29.99
N LEU A 547 19.92 13.92 29.89
CA LEU A 547 19.32 12.85 30.68
C LEU A 547 20.00 12.81 32.06
N ASN A 548 19.20 12.56 33.10
CA ASN A 548 19.66 12.34 34.46
C ASN A 548 20.63 11.14 34.50
N ALA A 549 21.61 11.20 35.41
CA ALA A 549 22.67 10.19 35.50
C ALA A 549 22.16 8.80 35.89
N GLU A 550 21.07 8.74 36.65
CA GLU A 550 20.45 7.51 37.10
C GLU A 550 19.07 7.35 36.43
N ARG A 551 18.72 6.10 36.09
CA ARG A 551 17.36 5.79 35.67
C ARG A 551 16.46 5.76 36.90
N GLU A 552 15.27 6.33 36.79
CA GLU A 552 14.32 6.40 37.89
C GLU A 552 13.08 5.56 37.59
N THR A 553 12.43 5.03 38.63
CA THR A 553 11.12 4.38 38.49
C THR A 553 10.06 5.42 38.16
N ARG A 554 9.16 5.08 37.23
CA ARG A 554 7.92 5.82 36.99
C ARG A 554 6.75 4.87 37.15
N ALA A 555 5.65 5.34 37.73
CA ALA A 555 4.46 4.51 37.88
C ALA A 555 3.95 4.11 36.49
N ALA A 556 3.72 2.81 36.25
CA ALA A 556 3.17 2.29 35.00
C ALA A 556 1.82 2.95 34.60
N ALA A 557 1.15 3.63 35.54
CA ALA A 557 -0.03 4.46 35.30
C ALA A 557 0.25 5.72 34.46
N LEU A 558 1.47 6.27 34.48
CA LEU A 558 1.86 7.42 33.65
C LEU A 558 2.32 7.01 32.25
N VAL A 559 2.95 5.83 32.15
CA VAL A 559 3.40 5.22 30.88
C VAL A 559 2.19 4.70 30.09
N ALA A 560 1.14 4.28 30.80
CA ALA A 560 -0.17 4.07 30.22
C ALA A 560 -0.81 5.38 29.71
N SER A 561 -0.60 6.56 30.31
CA SER A 561 -1.31 7.78 29.86
C SER A 561 -1.01 8.23 28.42
N ALA A 562 0.12 7.83 27.82
CA ALA A 562 0.40 8.09 26.40
C ALA A 562 -0.12 6.98 25.47
N ALA A 563 -0.36 5.76 25.97
CA ALA A 563 -0.93 4.63 25.22
C ALA A 563 -2.44 4.38 25.52
N ASP A 564 -2.98 4.97 26.58
CA ASP A 564 -4.32 4.73 27.16
C ASP A 564 -5.27 5.91 26.93
N ALA A 565 -4.86 6.89 26.12
CA ALA A 565 -5.78 7.83 25.50
C ALA A 565 -6.34 7.34 24.15
N PHE A 566 -6.07 6.09 23.74
CA PHE A 566 -6.98 5.39 22.81
C PHE A 566 -7.88 4.44 23.59
N GLN A 567 -8.80 5.00 24.36
CA GLN A 567 -10.04 4.29 24.64
C GLN A 567 -10.80 4.17 23.31
N PRO A 568 -11.06 2.96 22.79
CA PRO A 568 -11.83 2.83 21.56
C PRO A 568 -13.20 3.48 21.81
N ARG A 569 -13.50 4.53 21.04
CA ARG A 569 -14.71 5.34 21.22
C ARG A 569 -15.94 4.44 21.36
N VAL A 570 -16.68 4.66 22.43
CA VAL A 570 -17.96 4.02 22.70
C VAL A 570 -19.05 4.94 22.17
N TYR A 571 -19.90 4.42 21.29
CA TYR A 571 -20.99 5.17 20.70
C TYR A 571 -22.33 4.73 21.29
N SER A 572 -23.33 5.61 21.29
CA SER A 572 -24.69 5.20 21.64
C SER A 572 -25.21 4.20 20.61
N ALA A 573 -25.79 3.10 21.09
CA ALA A 573 -26.44 2.11 20.22
C ALA A 573 -27.57 2.72 19.37
N GLU A 574 -28.21 3.78 19.85
CA GLU A 574 -29.31 4.46 19.16
C GLU A 574 -28.86 5.17 17.87
N LEU A 575 -27.60 5.60 17.80
CA LEU A 575 -27.05 6.28 16.62
C LEU A 575 -26.99 5.36 15.39
N PHE A 576 -26.92 4.05 15.59
CA PHE A 576 -26.86 3.03 14.52
C PHE A 576 -28.17 2.25 14.34
N ALA A 577 -29.18 2.52 15.16
CA ALA A 577 -30.49 1.90 15.06
C ALA A 577 -31.24 2.43 13.82
N ASP A 578 -32.40 1.82 13.52
CA ASP A 578 -33.32 2.36 12.52
C ASP A 578 -33.71 3.81 12.89
N PRO A 579 -33.51 4.80 12.01
CA PRO A 579 -33.87 6.19 12.28
C PRO A 579 -35.38 6.45 12.32
N GLY A 580 -36.23 5.50 11.91
CA GLY A 580 -37.68 5.65 11.96
C GLY A 580 -38.22 6.71 11.00
N LEU A 581 -37.58 6.85 9.83
CA LEU A 581 -37.91 7.87 8.85
C LEU A 581 -39.33 7.69 8.32
N THR A 582 -40.15 8.74 8.41
CA THR A 582 -41.55 8.72 8.01
C THR A 582 -41.77 9.00 6.52
N GLU A 583 -40.72 9.41 5.81
CA GLU A 583 -40.75 9.73 4.39
C GLU A 583 -39.33 9.60 3.77
N PRO A 584 -39.19 9.59 2.42
CA PRO A 584 -37.89 9.69 1.77
C PRO A 584 -37.10 10.91 2.26
N THR A 585 -35.92 10.67 2.83
CA THR A 585 -35.08 11.68 3.48
C THR A 585 -33.69 11.64 2.89
N GLU A 586 -33.18 12.78 2.44
CA GLU A 586 -31.80 12.94 1.98
C GLU A 586 -30.80 12.72 3.13
N LEU A 587 -29.55 12.44 2.79
CA LEU A 587 -28.52 12.23 3.80
C LEU A 587 -28.24 13.54 4.54
N GLN A 588 -28.32 13.51 5.87
CA GLN A 588 -28.14 14.68 6.71
C GLN A 588 -27.47 14.30 8.05
N ILE A 589 -27.00 15.31 8.77
CA ILE A 589 -26.46 15.18 10.12
C ILE A 589 -27.38 15.93 11.09
N ASP A 590 -27.84 15.23 12.12
CA ASP A 590 -28.47 15.88 13.26
C ASP A 590 -27.40 16.63 14.05
N THR A 591 -27.49 17.95 14.11
CA THR A 591 -26.51 18.82 14.78
C THR A 591 -26.52 18.71 16.29
N GLU A 592 -27.60 18.19 16.90
CA GLU A 592 -27.68 18.01 18.35
C GLU A 592 -27.08 16.68 18.78
N THR A 593 -27.32 15.61 18.01
CA THR A 593 -26.87 14.25 18.37
C THR A 593 -25.62 13.79 17.61
N GLY A 594 -25.22 14.50 16.55
CA GLY A 594 -24.14 14.10 15.64
C GLY A 594 -24.49 12.89 14.76
N ARG A 595 -25.76 12.47 14.74
CA ARG A 595 -26.21 11.29 14.00
C ARG A 595 -26.23 11.57 12.50
N VAL A 596 -25.52 10.76 11.73
CA VAL A 596 -25.63 10.72 10.26
C VAL A 596 -26.80 9.83 9.91
N PHE A 597 -27.79 10.30 9.16
CA PHE A 597 -28.93 9.48 8.77
C PHE A 597 -29.60 9.95 7.47
N GLY A 598 -30.31 9.03 6.80
CA GLY A 598 -31.05 9.31 5.57
C GLY A 598 -31.29 8.03 4.77
N HIS A 599 -31.80 8.17 3.55
CA HIS A 599 -31.96 7.06 2.61
C HIS A 599 -30.81 7.03 1.60
N LEU A 600 -30.26 5.85 1.37
CA LEU A 600 -29.33 5.55 0.28
C LEU A 600 -30.07 5.38 -1.05
N ALA A 601 -31.21 4.69 -1.04
CA ALA A 601 -32.04 4.49 -2.23
C ALA A 601 -33.48 4.22 -1.81
N CYS A 602 -34.44 4.83 -2.51
CA CYS A 602 -35.87 4.55 -2.29
C CYS A 602 -36.33 3.35 -3.12
N PHE A 603 -37.12 2.46 -2.53
CA PHE A 603 -37.69 1.33 -3.25
C PHE A 603 -38.68 1.83 -4.32
N GLY A 604 -38.56 1.28 -5.53
CA GLY A 604 -39.40 1.66 -6.68
C GLY A 604 -38.90 2.87 -7.48
N ALA A 605 -37.80 3.53 -7.09
CA ALA A 605 -37.14 4.54 -7.90
C ALA A 605 -36.25 3.88 -8.98
N CYS A 606 -36.33 4.37 -10.22
CA CYS A 606 -35.46 3.91 -11.31
C CYS A 606 -34.07 4.58 -11.24
N HIS A 607 -33.04 3.83 -11.58
CA HIS A 607 -31.67 4.32 -11.72
C HIS A 607 -31.55 5.34 -12.87
N ARG A 608 -30.92 6.49 -12.64
CA ARG A 608 -30.87 7.61 -13.61
C ARG A 608 -30.06 7.31 -14.87
N SER A 609 -28.94 6.61 -14.72
CA SER A 609 -27.94 6.45 -15.79
C SER A 609 -28.19 5.23 -16.68
N VAL A 610 -29.18 4.38 -16.34
CA VAL A 610 -29.54 3.20 -17.14
C VAL A 610 -30.83 3.52 -17.90
N GLN A 611 -30.67 4.06 -19.11
CA GLN A 611 -31.80 4.56 -19.91
C GLN A 611 -32.56 3.45 -20.65
N SER A 612 -32.00 2.24 -20.76
CA SER A 612 -32.57 1.12 -21.50
C SER A 612 -33.60 0.30 -20.72
N GLN A 613 -33.63 0.40 -19.38
CA GLN A 613 -34.56 -0.31 -18.51
C GLN A 613 -34.61 0.33 -17.11
N CYS A 614 -35.79 0.32 -16.47
CA CYS A 614 -35.91 0.77 -15.07
C CYS A 614 -35.26 -0.24 -14.12
N VAL A 615 -34.01 0.04 -13.72
CA VAL A 615 -33.29 -0.72 -12.69
C VAL A 615 -33.65 -0.14 -11.32
N ILE A 616 -34.14 -0.97 -10.41
CA ILE A 616 -34.49 -0.59 -9.03
C ILE A 616 -33.44 -1.10 -8.05
N ALA A 617 -33.23 -0.39 -6.94
CA ALA A 617 -32.34 -0.84 -5.88
C ALA A 617 -32.83 -2.19 -5.30
N PRO A 618 -31.99 -3.23 -5.27
CA PRO A 618 -32.38 -4.54 -4.77
C PRO A 618 -32.45 -4.54 -3.23
N ARG A 619 -33.32 -5.40 -2.69
CA ARG A 619 -33.31 -5.74 -1.26
C ARG A 619 -32.13 -6.67 -0.97
N SER A 620 -31.47 -6.48 0.17
CA SER A 620 -30.26 -7.24 0.47
C SER A 620 -30.58 -8.69 0.86
N PRO A 621 -29.95 -9.70 0.22
CA PRO A 621 -30.07 -11.09 0.64
C PRO A 621 -29.30 -11.40 1.94
N SER A 622 -28.28 -10.61 2.31
CA SER A 622 -27.43 -10.84 3.49
C SER A 622 -27.68 -9.88 4.65
N SER A 623 -28.73 -9.05 4.60
CA SER A 623 -28.91 -7.95 5.55
C SER A 623 -27.69 -7.00 5.57
N TYR A 624 -27.18 -6.73 4.36
CA TYR A 624 -26.05 -5.84 4.06
C TYR A 624 -24.72 -6.26 4.69
N ALA A 625 -24.53 -7.55 4.99
CA ALA A 625 -23.28 -8.06 5.56
C ALA A 625 -22.05 -7.74 4.69
N MET A 626 -22.23 -7.66 3.36
CA MET A 626 -21.17 -7.29 2.41
C MET A 626 -20.80 -5.80 2.43
N PHE A 627 -21.65 -4.95 2.99
CA PHE A 627 -21.37 -3.54 3.23
C PHE A 627 -20.85 -3.30 4.66
N HIS A 628 -21.27 -4.12 5.63
CA HIS A 628 -20.87 -4.01 7.04
C HIS A 628 -19.54 -4.70 7.36
N THR A 629 -18.52 -4.41 6.56
CA THR A 629 -17.21 -5.06 6.57
C THR A 629 -16.19 -4.40 7.50
N SER A 630 -16.50 -3.23 8.07
CA SER A 630 -15.57 -2.55 8.99
C SER A 630 -15.47 -3.25 10.34
N PRO A 631 -14.32 -3.11 11.04
CA PRO A 631 -14.20 -3.54 12.42
C PRO A 631 -15.37 -3.01 13.26
N ALA A 632 -15.92 -3.88 14.11
CA ALA A 632 -17.11 -3.56 14.88
C ALA A 632 -16.87 -2.40 15.86
N VAL A 633 -17.72 -1.38 15.82
CA VAL A 633 -17.70 -0.27 16.79
C VAL A 633 -18.18 -0.75 18.15
N ARG A 634 -17.69 -0.13 19.22
CA ARG A 634 -18.14 -0.42 20.59
C ARG A 634 -19.35 0.43 20.93
N LEU A 635 -20.37 -0.20 21.51
CA LEU A 635 -21.60 0.47 21.91
C LEU A 635 -21.68 0.63 23.44
N ASP A 636 -22.40 1.65 23.89
CA ASP A 636 -22.66 1.97 25.30
C ASP A 636 -23.37 0.86 26.07
N ASN A 637 -24.10 -0.01 25.37
CA ASN A 637 -24.72 -1.21 25.91
C ASN A 637 -23.75 -2.41 26.07
N GLY A 638 -22.44 -2.20 25.84
CA GLY A 638 -21.39 -3.22 25.99
C GLY A 638 -21.25 -4.18 24.80
N THR A 639 -22.06 -4.03 23.76
CA THR A 639 -21.97 -4.87 22.54
C THR A 639 -21.02 -4.27 21.49
N ARG A 640 -20.68 -5.08 20.48
CA ARG A 640 -19.91 -4.64 19.31
C ARG A 640 -20.77 -4.80 18.06
N LEU A 641 -20.80 -3.78 17.21
CA LEU A 641 -21.62 -3.75 16.01
C LEU A 641 -20.76 -3.55 14.74
N PRO A 642 -20.74 -4.49 13.78
CA PRO A 642 -20.13 -4.26 12.47
C PRO A 642 -20.79 -3.07 11.77
N VAL A 643 -20.04 -2.27 11.03
CA VAL A 643 -20.55 -1.07 10.33
C VAL A 643 -19.98 -1.01 8.92
N GLY A 644 -20.63 -0.21 8.07
CA GLY A 644 -20.16 0.12 6.73
C GLY A 644 -19.58 1.52 6.70
N ARG A 645 -18.91 1.86 5.60
CA ARG A 645 -18.26 3.15 5.41
C ARG A 645 -19.01 3.93 4.33
N LEU A 646 -19.27 5.21 4.60
CA LEU A 646 -19.61 6.17 3.55
C LEU A 646 -18.34 6.87 3.12
N THR A 647 -18.12 6.94 1.82
CA THR A 647 -16.91 7.53 1.23
C THR A 647 -17.22 8.79 0.42
N VAL A 648 -16.26 9.72 0.35
CA VAL A 648 -16.36 10.97 -0.43
C VAL A 648 -15.01 11.27 -1.07
N GLY A 649 -15.02 12.03 -2.18
CA GLY A 649 -13.79 12.34 -2.93
C GLY A 649 -13.27 11.18 -3.79
N THR A 650 -14.07 10.12 -3.96
CA THR A 650 -13.79 8.97 -4.83
C THR A 650 -14.94 8.73 -5.82
N GLY A 651 -14.68 7.99 -6.90
CA GLY A 651 -15.68 7.64 -7.93
C GLY A 651 -16.18 6.21 -7.80
N HIS A 652 -17.19 5.85 -8.62
CA HIS A 652 -17.68 4.47 -8.70
C HIS A 652 -16.61 3.54 -9.27
N ALA A 653 -16.54 2.32 -8.73
CA ALA A 653 -15.78 1.22 -9.31
C ALA A 653 -16.40 0.84 -10.68
N PRO A 654 -15.60 0.56 -11.73
CA PRO A 654 -16.14 0.15 -13.03
C PRO A 654 -17.11 -1.04 -12.90
N ASP A 655 -18.21 -1.01 -13.65
CA ASP A 655 -19.24 -2.07 -13.65
C ASP A 655 -18.68 -3.43 -14.09
N SER A 656 -17.59 -3.43 -14.87
CA SER A 656 -16.87 -4.64 -15.30
C SER A 656 -16.11 -5.35 -14.19
N LEU A 657 -15.82 -4.68 -13.06
CA LEU A 657 -15.06 -5.29 -11.97
C LEU A 657 -15.87 -6.38 -11.25
N ARG A 658 -15.18 -7.47 -10.91
CA ARG A 658 -15.77 -8.50 -10.02
C ARG A 658 -15.83 -7.98 -8.57
N PRO A 659 -16.65 -8.58 -7.70
CA PRO A 659 -16.95 -8.01 -6.40
C PRO A 659 -15.73 -7.74 -5.49
N GLY A 660 -14.69 -8.57 -5.55
CA GLY A 660 -13.45 -8.39 -4.78
C GLY A 660 -12.67 -7.13 -5.18
N PRO A 661 -12.26 -6.98 -6.45
CA PRO A 661 -11.63 -5.75 -6.95
C PRO A 661 -12.50 -4.50 -6.80
N ALA A 662 -13.83 -4.61 -6.95
CA ALA A 662 -14.75 -3.51 -6.70
C ALA A 662 -14.75 -3.08 -5.22
N LEU A 663 -14.68 -4.02 -4.28
CA LEU A 663 -14.54 -3.72 -2.85
C LEU A 663 -13.19 -3.04 -2.56
N ALA A 664 -12.09 -3.56 -3.14
CA ALA A 664 -10.75 -3.00 -2.99
C ALA A 664 -10.63 -1.56 -3.53
N HIS A 665 -11.40 -1.21 -4.56
CA HIS A 665 -11.51 0.17 -5.06
C HIS A 665 -12.05 1.14 -3.99
N TYR A 666 -12.92 0.68 -3.10
CA TYR A 666 -13.48 1.46 -1.99
C TYR A 666 -12.72 1.30 -0.67
N ASP A 667 -11.66 0.48 -0.60
CA ASP A 667 -10.86 0.23 0.61
C ASP A 667 -9.93 1.40 1.00
N ASN A 668 -10.08 2.57 0.37
CA ASN A 668 -9.41 3.78 0.80
C ASN A 668 -10.02 4.32 2.11
N THR A 669 -9.41 3.98 3.25
CA THR A 669 -9.83 4.48 4.57
C THR A 669 -9.78 6.01 4.68
N GLY A 670 -8.93 6.67 3.89
CA GLY A 670 -8.83 8.13 3.85
C GLY A 670 -10.02 8.82 3.15
N ALA A 671 -10.79 8.09 2.34
CA ALA A 671 -12.03 8.60 1.74
C ALA A 671 -13.25 8.43 2.66
N CYS A 672 -13.12 7.69 3.78
CA CYS A 672 -14.22 7.40 4.69
C CYS A 672 -14.53 8.60 5.58
N TRP A 673 -15.73 9.16 5.44
CA TRP A 673 -16.18 10.30 6.25
C TRP A 673 -17.25 9.92 7.29
N ALA A 674 -17.94 8.78 7.14
CA ALA A 674 -18.92 8.30 8.12
C ALA A 674 -18.91 6.77 8.28
N LEU A 675 -19.22 6.32 9.50
CA LEU A 675 -19.43 4.93 9.87
C LEU A 675 -20.93 4.72 10.11
N VAL A 676 -21.56 3.84 9.32
CA VAL A 676 -23.03 3.69 9.34
C VAL A 676 -23.48 2.24 9.31
N ARG A 677 -24.65 1.98 9.88
CA ARG A 677 -25.45 0.79 9.62
C ARG A 677 -26.40 1.08 8.47
N ALA A 678 -26.71 0.04 7.70
CA ALA A 678 -27.68 0.07 6.62
C ALA A 678 -28.79 -0.94 6.93
N GLY A 679 -30.03 -0.58 6.62
CA GLY A 679 -31.19 -1.42 6.79
C GLY A 679 -32.31 -1.04 5.82
N GLU A 680 -33.47 -1.65 5.99
CA GLU A 680 -34.63 -1.41 5.12
C GLU A 680 -35.83 -0.94 5.95
N ASP A 681 -36.56 0.04 5.44
CA ASP A 681 -37.87 0.45 5.97
C ASP A 681 -38.96 0.35 4.87
N SER A 682 -40.11 1.02 5.07
CA SER A 682 -41.18 1.06 4.07
C SER A 682 -40.85 1.89 2.83
N HIS A 683 -39.85 2.77 2.91
CA HIS A 683 -39.52 3.76 1.87
C HIS A 683 -38.29 3.36 1.06
N GLY A 684 -37.30 2.73 1.68
CA GLY A 684 -36.04 2.42 1.02
C GLY A 684 -34.99 1.76 1.90
N ILE A 685 -33.75 1.88 1.44
CA ILE A 685 -32.54 1.49 2.15
C ILE A 685 -32.12 2.69 2.98
N TRP A 686 -32.26 2.63 4.30
CA TRP A 686 -31.80 3.68 5.20
C TRP A 686 -30.36 3.44 5.62
N VAL A 687 -29.66 4.52 5.95
CA VAL A 687 -28.36 4.50 6.61
C VAL A 687 -28.43 5.30 7.91
N SER A 688 -27.74 4.84 8.95
CA SER A 688 -27.68 5.52 10.24
C SER A 688 -26.37 5.26 10.98
N GLY A 689 -25.72 6.30 11.48
CA GLY A 689 -24.49 6.15 12.27
C GLY A 689 -23.87 7.49 12.64
N VAL A 690 -22.55 7.58 12.53
CA VAL A 690 -21.76 8.71 13.04
C VAL A 690 -20.74 9.17 12.01
N VAL A 691 -20.33 10.43 12.11
CA VAL A 691 -19.14 10.93 11.40
C VAL A 691 -17.93 10.14 11.88
N ALA A 692 -17.09 9.72 10.93
CA ALA A 692 -15.89 8.98 11.26
C ALA A 692 -14.96 9.88 12.10
N PRO A 693 -14.39 9.41 13.22
CA PRO A 693 -13.55 10.22 14.11
C PRO A 693 -12.39 10.97 13.45
N TRP A 694 -11.93 10.45 12.32
CA TRP A 694 -10.80 10.94 11.55
C TRP A 694 -11.22 11.70 10.28
N ALA A 695 -12.53 11.92 10.07
CA ALA A 695 -13.02 12.73 8.96
C ALA A 695 -12.68 14.21 9.21
N THR A 696 -12.12 14.86 8.20
CA THR A 696 -11.88 16.32 8.23
C THR A 696 -13.20 17.09 8.05
N PRO A 697 -13.32 18.32 8.58
CA PRO A 697 -14.48 19.18 8.33
C PRO A 697 -14.80 19.33 6.85
N GLU A 698 -13.77 19.49 6.01
CA GLU A 698 -13.89 19.64 4.56
C GLU A 698 -14.50 18.40 3.91
N GLN A 699 -14.13 17.20 4.36
CA GLN A 699 -14.72 15.95 3.89
C GLN A 699 -16.18 15.81 4.27
N VAL A 700 -16.55 16.22 5.48
CA VAL A 700 -17.95 16.21 5.93
C VAL A 700 -18.79 17.19 5.11
N GLU A 701 -18.29 18.41 4.90
CA GLU A 701 -18.97 19.41 4.06
C GLU A 701 -19.11 18.94 2.61
N GLN A 702 -18.04 18.39 2.03
CA GLN A 702 -18.07 17.84 0.68
C GLN A 702 -19.07 16.69 0.56
N ALA A 703 -19.17 15.84 1.58
CA ALA A 703 -20.11 14.72 1.58
C ALA A 703 -21.56 15.17 1.70
N LEU A 704 -21.85 16.18 2.52
CA LEU A 704 -23.19 16.74 2.65
C LEU A 704 -23.61 17.54 1.41
N ALA A 705 -22.65 18.11 0.67
CA ALA A 705 -22.91 18.81 -0.58
C ALA A 705 -23.13 17.87 -1.78
N ALA A 706 -22.82 16.57 -1.64
CA ALA A 706 -22.90 15.60 -2.72
C ALA A 706 -23.93 14.49 -2.43
N PRO A 707 -24.80 14.12 -3.40
CA PRO A 707 -25.75 13.03 -3.21
C PRO A 707 -25.09 11.69 -2.92
N LEU A 708 -25.78 10.84 -2.15
CA LEU A 708 -25.33 9.49 -1.82
C LEU A 708 -25.71 8.48 -2.93
N SER A 709 -24.78 7.59 -3.28
CA SER A 709 -24.94 6.54 -4.29
C SER A 709 -24.41 5.21 -3.76
N GLY A 710 -25.03 4.09 -4.14
CA GLY A 710 -24.61 2.75 -3.74
C GLY A 710 -23.98 1.96 -4.89
N ASP A 711 -23.19 0.94 -4.57
CA ASP A 711 -22.66 -0.05 -5.51
C ASP A 711 -23.12 -1.45 -5.08
N TRP A 712 -23.76 -2.17 -6.00
CA TRP A 712 -24.29 -3.51 -5.77
C TRP A 712 -23.59 -4.54 -6.65
N ARG A 713 -23.12 -5.63 -6.04
CA ARG A 713 -22.46 -6.74 -6.76
C ARG A 713 -23.06 -8.08 -6.33
N ASP A 714 -23.03 -9.04 -7.25
CA ASP A 714 -23.54 -10.39 -7.02
C ASP A 714 -22.43 -11.33 -6.52
N PHE A 715 -22.66 -11.96 -5.36
CA PHE A 715 -21.80 -12.97 -4.75
C PHE A 715 -22.37 -14.39 -4.88
N GLY A 716 -23.24 -14.63 -5.87
CA GLY A 716 -23.89 -15.93 -6.10
C GLY A 716 -25.17 -16.14 -5.30
N GLN A 717 -25.69 -15.11 -4.64
CA GLN A 717 -26.95 -15.11 -3.88
C GLN A 717 -27.89 -13.95 -4.28
N GLY A 718 -27.56 -13.24 -5.36
CA GLY A 718 -28.21 -12.00 -5.79
C GLY A 718 -27.37 -10.77 -5.47
N LEU A 719 -27.79 -9.63 -6.02
CA LEU A 719 -27.12 -8.34 -5.83
C LEU A 719 -27.19 -7.89 -4.37
N ASP A 720 -26.03 -7.59 -3.80
CA ASP A 720 -25.90 -7.04 -2.45
C ASP A 720 -25.06 -5.76 -2.45
N LEU A 721 -25.33 -4.87 -1.49
CA LEU A 721 -24.60 -3.61 -1.36
C LEU A 721 -23.18 -3.92 -0.88
N ILE A 722 -22.18 -3.39 -1.58
CA ILE A 722 -20.77 -3.52 -1.21
C ILE A 722 -20.15 -2.21 -0.75
N ALA A 723 -20.67 -1.07 -1.23
CA ALA A 723 -20.14 0.25 -0.91
C ALA A 723 -21.20 1.33 -1.11
N ALA A 724 -21.02 2.46 -0.41
CA ALA A 724 -21.81 3.66 -0.59
C ALA A 724 -20.88 4.89 -0.57
N LEU A 725 -21.13 5.82 -1.48
CA LEU A 725 -20.27 6.98 -1.73
C LEU A 725 -21.06 8.22 -2.12
N ASN A 726 -20.58 9.39 -1.67
CA ASN A 726 -21.12 10.69 -2.02
C ASN A 726 -20.46 11.17 -3.32
N VAL A 727 -21.25 11.31 -4.38
CA VAL A 727 -20.78 11.63 -5.75
C VAL A 727 -21.72 12.61 -6.45
N ASN A 728 -21.16 13.45 -7.31
CA ASN A 728 -21.92 14.47 -8.05
C ASN A 728 -22.97 13.89 -9.01
N THR A 729 -22.81 12.62 -9.42
CA THR A 729 -23.75 11.92 -10.32
C THR A 729 -24.24 10.63 -9.67
N PRO A 730 -25.24 10.69 -8.76
CA PRO A 730 -25.75 9.50 -8.07
C PRO A 730 -26.63 8.64 -8.99
N GLY A 731 -26.59 7.33 -8.76
CA GLY A 731 -27.44 6.37 -9.47
C GLY A 731 -28.92 6.49 -9.12
N PHE A 732 -29.22 6.64 -7.83
CA PHE A 732 -30.58 6.81 -7.30
C PHE A 732 -30.72 8.19 -6.65
N VAL A 733 -31.75 8.96 -7.02
CA VAL A 733 -32.02 10.24 -6.36
C VAL A 733 -33.05 10.03 -5.27
N VAL A 734 -32.63 10.21 -4.03
CA VAL A 734 -33.57 10.45 -2.93
C VAL A 734 -33.94 11.92 -2.98
N ARG A 735 -35.23 12.23 -3.10
CA ARG A 735 -35.74 13.60 -3.00
C ARG A 735 -36.65 13.67 -1.79
N GLY A 736 -36.33 14.55 -0.85
CA GLY A 736 -37.29 14.96 0.16
C GLY A 736 -38.52 15.60 -0.50
N ARG A 737 -39.70 15.39 0.06
CA ARG A 737 -40.86 16.21 -0.32
C ARG A 737 -40.69 17.55 0.42
N ASP A 738 -40.42 18.59 -0.36
CA ASP A 738 -40.32 19.99 0.08
C ASP A 738 -39.15 20.27 1.05
N GLY A 739 -37.97 20.55 0.49
CA GLY A 739 -36.97 21.34 1.21
C GLY A 739 -37.53 22.73 1.54
N SER A 740 -37.04 23.32 2.61
CA SER A 740 -37.26 24.71 3.08
C SER A 740 -37.07 25.82 2.02
N ASN A 741 -36.79 25.47 0.76
CA ASN A 741 -36.37 26.36 -0.31
C ASN A 741 -37.36 26.38 -1.51
N GLY A 742 -38.59 25.87 -1.35
CA GLY A 742 -39.75 26.27 -2.17
C GLY A 742 -39.64 26.09 -3.70
N ARG A 743 -38.95 25.07 -4.20
CA ARG A 743 -38.90 24.78 -5.65
C ARG A 743 -39.87 23.65 -6.04
N PRO A 744 -40.84 23.89 -6.95
CA PRO A 744 -41.87 22.90 -7.28
C PRO A 744 -41.35 21.73 -8.12
N ALA A 745 -41.90 20.56 -7.85
CA ALA A 745 -41.68 19.32 -8.58
C ALA A 745 -42.23 19.40 -10.03
N ALA A 746 -41.37 19.14 -11.02
CA ALA A 746 -41.83 18.83 -12.36
C ALA A 746 -42.38 17.39 -12.41
N LEU A 747 -43.70 17.30 -12.53
CA LEU A 747 -44.50 16.12 -12.86
C LEU A 747 -44.23 15.66 -14.31
N VAL A 748 -43.95 14.36 -14.52
CA VAL A 748 -44.51 13.57 -15.62
C VAL A 748 -44.76 12.13 -15.15
N ALA A 749 -46.02 11.69 -15.27
CA ALA A 749 -46.60 10.37 -14.98
C ALA A 749 -46.15 9.29 -16.02
N SER A 750 -46.24 7.97 -15.81
CA SER A 750 -47.48 7.20 -15.59
C SER A 750 -47.29 5.74 -15.11
N ILE A 751 -48.11 5.38 -14.10
CA ILE A 751 -48.84 4.13 -13.75
C ILE A 751 -48.86 3.01 -14.84
N GLY A 752 -48.85 1.68 -14.59
CA GLY A 752 -49.08 0.77 -13.44
C GLY A 752 -48.93 -0.72 -13.91
N PRO A 753 -49.42 -1.80 -13.24
CA PRO A 753 -50.01 -1.96 -11.91
C PRO A 753 -49.13 -2.81 -10.94
N ALA A 754 -49.41 -2.67 -9.64
CA ALA A 754 -48.97 -3.58 -8.55
C ALA A 754 -50.16 -4.50 -8.14
N PRO A 755 -50.08 -5.33 -7.09
CA PRO A 755 -49.14 -6.41 -6.75
C PRO A 755 -49.89 -7.71 -6.37
N ALA A 756 -49.18 -8.82 -6.14
CA ALA A 756 -49.66 -9.83 -5.17
C ALA A 756 -48.46 -10.42 -4.41
N ALA A 757 -48.53 -10.30 -3.09
CA ALA A 757 -47.45 -10.55 -2.15
C ALA A 757 -47.57 -11.91 -1.45
N LYS A 758 -46.42 -12.37 -0.91
CA LYS A 758 -46.22 -13.30 0.23
C LYS A 758 -46.53 -14.79 -0.06
N LYS A 759 -45.78 -15.80 0.40
CA LYS A 759 -44.89 -15.95 1.57
C LYS A 759 -44.10 -17.28 1.48
N ARG A 760 -42.87 -17.26 2.02
CA ARG A 760 -42.08 -18.29 2.74
C ARG A 760 -41.90 -19.70 2.14
N SER A 761 -40.62 -20.06 2.09
CA SER A 761 -39.95 -21.29 1.65
C SER A 761 -40.27 -22.54 2.49
N ALA A 762 -40.50 -23.65 1.79
CA ALA A 762 -40.42 -25.02 2.27
C ALA A 762 -39.36 -25.78 1.42
N PRO A 763 -38.78 -26.89 1.91
CA PRO A 763 -37.62 -27.53 1.29
C PRO A 763 -37.97 -28.18 -0.06
N ILE A 764 -37.00 -28.14 -0.99
CA ILE A 764 -37.13 -28.48 -2.40
C ILE A 764 -37.38 -30.00 -2.57
N THR A 765 -38.51 -30.36 -3.18
CA THR A 765 -38.88 -31.73 -3.56
C THR A 765 -38.29 -32.11 -4.93
N ALA A 766 -38.29 -33.41 -5.27
CA ALA A 766 -37.80 -33.90 -6.57
C ALA A 766 -38.51 -33.22 -7.76
N ASP A 767 -39.82 -32.95 -7.63
CA ASP A 767 -40.61 -32.22 -8.64
C ASP A 767 -40.14 -30.76 -8.80
N ALA A 768 -39.65 -30.14 -7.73
CA ALA A 768 -39.09 -28.80 -7.79
C ALA A 768 -37.72 -28.80 -8.49
N LEU A 769 -36.92 -29.87 -8.32
CA LEU A 769 -35.66 -30.06 -9.05
C LEU A 769 -35.92 -30.25 -10.55
N GLU A 770 -36.96 -31.00 -10.93
CA GLU A 770 -37.38 -31.16 -12.32
C GLU A 770 -37.80 -29.82 -12.93
N SER A 771 -38.57 -28.99 -12.21
CA SER A 771 -38.96 -27.65 -12.68
C SER A 771 -37.76 -26.69 -12.84
N ILE A 772 -36.74 -26.81 -11.99
CA ILE A 772 -35.51 -26.01 -12.04
C ILE A 772 -34.67 -26.42 -13.25
N VAL A 773 -34.52 -27.72 -13.49
CA VAL A 773 -33.80 -28.24 -14.67
C VAL A 773 -34.54 -27.84 -15.95
N GLU A 774 -35.87 -27.95 -15.97
CA GLU A 774 -36.67 -27.56 -17.13
C GLU A 774 -36.59 -26.05 -17.42
N ALA A 775 -36.57 -25.20 -16.37
CA ALA A 775 -36.36 -23.76 -16.49
C ALA A 775 -34.93 -23.42 -16.94
N ALA A 776 -33.92 -24.14 -16.46
CA ALA A 776 -32.52 -23.95 -16.86
C ALA A 776 -32.30 -24.34 -18.34
N VAL A 777 -32.86 -25.46 -18.78
CA VAL A 777 -32.84 -25.90 -20.18
C VAL A 777 -33.57 -24.90 -21.06
N ARG A 778 -34.75 -24.41 -20.65
CA ARG A 778 -35.51 -23.40 -21.40
C ARG A 778 -34.75 -22.08 -21.53
N LYS A 779 -34.02 -21.66 -20.49
CA LYS A 779 -33.16 -20.46 -20.49
C LYS A 779 -31.95 -20.64 -21.43
N ALA A 780 -31.33 -21.82 -21.43
CA ALA A 780 -30.23 -22.14 -22.34
C ALA A 780 -30.69 -22.12 -23.81
N THR A 781 -31.85 -22.72 -24.11
CA THR A 781 -32.43 -22.73 -25.46
C THR A 781 -32.78 -21.31 -25.95
N LEU A 782 -33.33 -20.46 -25.08
CA LEU A 782 -33.61 -19.05 -25.42
C LEU A 782 -32.33 -18.24 -25.65
N SER A 783 -31.23 -18.55 -24.96
CA SER A 783 -29.93 -17.91 -25.18
C SER A 783 -29.37 -18.27 -26.56
N ILE A 784 -29.43 -19.54 -26.94
CA ILE A 784 -28.99 -20.02 -28.26
C ILE A 784 -29.85 -19.37 -29.37
N GLN A 785 -31.16 -19.27 -29.18
CA GLN A 785 -32.05 -18.60 -30.14
C GLN A 785 -31.77 -17.10 -30.28
N ARG A 786 -31.41 -16.41 -29.19
CA ARG A 786 -31.00 -15.00 -29.22
C ARG A 786 -29.67 -14.79 -29.94
N GLN A 787 -28.73 -15.72 -29.77
CA GLN A 787 -27.43 -15.65 -30.42
C GLN A 787 -27.55 -15.87 -31.94
N ALA A 788 -28.36 -16.86 -32.36
CA ALA A 788 -28.69 -17.05 -33.77
C ALA A 788 -29.41 -15.82 -34.38
N ALA A 789 -30.35 -15.20 -33.65
CA ALA A 789 -31.03 -13.98 -34.10
C ALA A 789 -30.09 -12.76 -34.19
N ALA A 790 -29.07 -12.69 -33.32
CA ALA A 790 -28.06 -11.64 -33.36
C ALA A 790 -27.10 -11.80 -34.55
N GLU A 791 -26.73 -13.04 -34.88
CA GLU A 791 -25.93 -13.37 -36.07
C GLU A 791 -26.68 -13.04 -37.37
N ASP A 792 -27.97 -13.39 -37.47
CA ASP A 792 -28.81 -12.99 -38.60
C ASP A 792 -28.91 -11.46 -38.75
N LEU A 793 -29.02 -10.73 -37.63
CA LEU A 793 -29.03 -9.27 -37.63
C LEU A 793 -27.68 -8.66 -38.03
N LEU A 794 -26.57 -9.28 -37.62
CA LEU A 794 -25.22 -8.86 -38.02
C LEU A 794 -24.97 -9.10 -39.51
N GLU A 795 -25.50 -10.17 -40.08
CA GLU A 795 -25.38 -10.45 -41.50
C GLU A 795 -26.23 -9.50 -42.36
N VAL A 796 -27.43 -9.15 -41.88
CA VAL A 796 -28.27 -8.08 -42.46
C VAL A 796 -27.60 -6.71 -42.33
N ALA A 797 -26.87 -6.45 -41.26
CA ALA A 797 -26.10 -5.21 -41.09
C ALA A 797 -24.92 -5.17 -42.08
N ARG A 798 -24.17 -6.26 -42.24
CA ARG A 798 -23.04 -6.35 -43.19
C ARG A 798 -23.47 -6.14 -44.64
N THR A 799 -24.62 -6.68 -45.03
CA THR A 799 -25.19 -6.47 -46.38
C THR A 799 -25.73 -5.06 -46.61
N LYS A 800 -26.12 -4.33 -45.56
CA LYS A 800 -26.61 -2.95 -45.66
C LYS A 800 -25.52 -1.87 -45.62
N VAL A 801 -24.40 -2.13 -44.93
CA VAL A 801 -23.34 -1.13 -44.74
C VAL A 801 -22.35 -1.11 -45.91
N GLY A 802 -22.26 -2.19 -46.70
CA GLY A 802 -21.30 -2.29 -47.80
C GLY A 802 -19.84 -2.35 -47.30
N PRO A 803 -18.85 -2.57 -48.18
CA PRO A 803 -17.45 -2.54 -47.76
C PRO A 803 -17.06 -1.15 -47.28
N ALA A 804 -16.28 -1.09 -46.18
CA ALA A 804 -15.79 0.16 -45.62
C ALA A 804 -14.98 0.93 -46.66
N PRO A 805 -15.15 2.27 -46.77
CA PRO A 805 -14.32 3.06 -47.67
C PRO A 805 -12.85 2.98 -47.24
N GLU A 806 -11.94 2.94 -48.21
CA GLU A 806 -10.51 2.93 -47.93
C GLU A 806 -10.09 4.21 -47.17
N PRO A 807 -9.17 4.08 -46.20
CA PRO A 807 -8.70 5.22 -45.42
C PRO A 807 -7.98 6.22 -46.34
N PRO A 808 -8.12 7.54 -46.07
CA PRO A 808 -7.48 8.57 -46.86
C PRO A 808 -5.95 8.42 -46.82
N THR A 809 -5.32 8.71 -47.94
CA THR A 809 -3.86 8.69 -48.03
C THR A 809 -3.26 9.83 -47.20
N ARG A 810 -2.00 9.68 -46.76
CA ARG A 810 -1.29 10.73 -45.99
C ARG A 810 -1.27 12.08 -46.71
N GLU A 811 -1.28 12.10 -48.04
CA GLU A 811 -1.37 13.35 -48.83
C GLU A 811 -2.73 14.03 -48.67
N GLU A 812 -3.82 13.27 -48.63
CA GLU A 812 -5.19 13.78 -48.43
C GLU A 812 -5.41 14.29 -47.00
N GLU A 813 -4.86 13.62 -46.00
CA GLU A 813 -4.87 14.08 -44.60
C GLU A 813 -4.08 15.38 -44.43
N THR A 814 -2.91 15.47 -45.06
CA THR A 814 -2.05 16.66 -45.01
C THR A 814 -2.72 17.85 -45.72
N ALA A 815 -3.37 17.62 -46.87
CA ALA A 815 -4.12 18.64 -47.58
C ALA A 815 -5.32 19.14 -46.77
N ALA A 816 -6.03 18.26 -46.05
CA ALA A 816 -7.14 18.63 -45.19
C ALA A 816 -6.70 19.45 -43.96
N LEU A 817 -5.53 19.14 -43.39
CA LEU A 817 -4.93 19.89 -42.29
C LEU A 817 -4.47 21.29 -42.75
N LEU A 818 -3.86 21.39 -43.93
CA LEU A 818 -3.45 22.66 -44.53
C LEU A 818 -4.66 23.54 -44.91
N ALA A 819 -5.74 22.95 -45.40
CA ALA A 819 -6.98 23.66 -45.69
C ALA A 819 -7.64 24.24 -44.42
N ARG A 820 -7.55 23.54 -43.27
CA ARG A 820 -8.01 24.03 -41.97
C ARG A 820 -7.15 25.13 -41.36
N ALA A 821 -5.84 25.11 -41.65
CA ALA A 821 -4.91 26.15 -41.21
C ALA A 821 -5.05 27.47 -41.99
N GLY A 822 -5.56 27.42 -43.23
CA GLY A 822 -5.75 28.60 -44.09
C GLY A 822 -7.03 29.42 -43.82
N SER A 823 -7.84 29.05 -42.81
CA SER A 823 -9.09 29.75 -42.47
C SER A 823 -9.11 30.32 -41.04
N LEU A 824 -7.94 30.51 -40.41
CA LEU A 824 -7.79 31.21 -39.13
C LEU A 824 -7.10 32.56 -39.31
#